data_AF-A0A194QSH4-F1
#
_entry.id   AF-A0A194QSH4-F1
#
_cell.length_a   1.000
_cell.length_b   1.000
_cell.length_c   1.000
_cell.angle_alpha   90.00
_cell.angle_beta   90.00
_cell.angle_gamma   90.00
#
_symmetry.space_group_name_H-M   'P 1'
#
loop_
_entity.id
_entity.type
_entity.pdbx_description
1 polymer ?
#
loop_
_entity_poly.entity_id
_entity_poly.type
_entity_poly.pdbx_seq_one_letter_code
_entity_poly.pdbx_strand_id
1 'polypeptide(L)'
;MGVKPNNDDNPDNNYVFSRKAGRSIIERRPVFAPDGESVLVIVENIVRVYSIQTGDCSRTLETETSITELVAVQFPENEEYNLYGCSDSGCVTIWTWENGAVLREINLQLPEEMKIMTFDLLDSNECFITALRPNKNLYLATYSVKTGSLIHEYVDTSPFYYNIVRVAVGWCYGDRFAAIVNGTARVYIQNLYQPHVKTEIVNHNKFRILSVAAHHNDNAIAITDAFGRVTIFRGNLYDYRNVAREVLHWHFLPPLAVCFSVQGNYLMSGGMEKVLVKWTLGHLANKANEKIFIPRLPGMIRFITANSSHVAVTLTNNSVVIASAQFRVLSTLLECGGLSPVARAINTALVYHRPLDALLMSGRTGHLQLYSTTSDKVLYNIDITEMNSTPSERKNLLPLETEITCVTVSGNGTWLVTSEYRNDGITYPEEKLKFWLAQKKNPSPFKLNTCVNLSHGGCNVVSLAINFRGHFCVSAGTDQKIRIWKRESTILPHKKIITWSCVTACYYSLGTSQFLSNSILNNFKIGEKVDKGSVETMPYLTKVGKKDDIIGRILNIHKEYSLFDGGMINEGIERNDEFSMGGVAISQDGSLIAAWFGCKLTLWDSHLCSLRSTLTHPALRPKGVQVQFGSNDAAHYLVCTTEHCLAVWSLLSLTVKWYVQLHPTCLAADPASNKMAITTVNNDVYIFTPHSSTPLMEIYCLEPAQSDDGRLEAISRRNMPASKFGALLAEHRVSEVLAARPAQLQPDDLLSLGRNVIAQFLSAAPHMMPPMSLLCTPILEHISGQKESEEAAEEEEEVEEMDVDAASSDDEEVDKKLDISTSPKIAELWTPNYEEVKEKRLKKILNEPFLDLHESIVKQHGSSTVVKWYTEDYSDKLVGYLGDHLRLVITLNSNGIEKDLKLFIKCIPRHNKWKAKYIQELMFFQKEYIMLSKLFNNFKDGEGSRKWRPKLLYIRNDLFVFEDVTEFGYQMPYHRNTMDYDQLVSVINAMAKFHAQSIIYEERKSKELNRKYSIWEDYSEYLSEPEKGQSWRDAGARAVVDFLKTYSKYRAQTDYMKYVEVVIPMLFDCATNLMKPRSESRNVIIHRDLWSNNIFFKKLDNGEIHSLIVDYQTVLYCSPMLDLSSFIYFNTTRSFRDQHTDQLIDLYYSMLTDELRFEGIDVLNIVDKKTLVKSYQQSIVFGITQAALIVPIIAMSDEMRERTFENPESCEKVNVVSRSEEFIYLAKQDVGYRNRVIELLDEISDRYIFLST
;
A
#
# COMPACT_ATOMS: atom_id res chain seq x y z
N MET A 1 17.29 27.93 8.53
CA MET A 1 18.47 27.42 9.27
C MET A 1 19.11 28.60 10.00
N GLY A 2 19.41 28.49 11.29
CA GLY A 2 19.97 29.59 12.09
C GLY A 2 21.50 29.53 12.20
N VAL A 3 22.18 30.68 12.14
CA VAL A 3 23.62 30.82 12.46
C VAL A 3 23.72 31.54 13.80
N LYS A 4 24.56 31.03 14.71
CA LYS A 4 24.96 31.75 15.92
C LYS A 4 25.97 32.82 15.52
N PRO A 5 25.71 34.12 15.72
CA PRO A 5 26.73 35.13 15.47
C PRO A 5 27.89 34.92 16.47
N ASN A 6 29.12 34.83 15.97
CA ASN A 6 30.35 34.74 16.76
C ASN A 6 30.71 36.10 17.38
N ASN A 7 29.82 36.69 18.18
CA ASN A 7 30.15 37.84 19.01
C ASN A 7 30.01 37.43 20.48
N ASP A 8 31.14 37.13 21.12
CA ASP A 8 31.25 36.65 22.51
C ASP A 8 30.92 37.70 23.58
N ASP A 9 30.48 38.92 23.21
CA ASP A 9 30.35 40.04 24.16
C ASP A 9 28.91 40.45 24.52
N ASN A 10 27.87 39.69 24.14
CA ASN A 10 26.49 40.00 24.56
C ASN A 10 25.69 38.76 25.00
N PRO A 11 25.16 38.71 26.25
CA PRO A 11 24.42 37.56 26.77
C PRO A 11 23.01 37.39 26.16
N ASP A 12 22.51 38.37 25.41
CA ASP A 12 21.29 38.25 24.60
C ASP A 12 21.62 37.61 23.25
N ASN A 13 21.84 36.29 23.29
CA ASN A 13 22.07 35.42 22.13
C ASN A 13 20.82 35.33 21.23
N ASN A 14 20.67 36.27 20.30
CA ASN A 14 19.67 36.19 19.24
C ASN A 14 20.15 35.23 18.13
N TYR A 15 19.48 34.09 17.97
CA TYR A 15 19.68 33.20 16.82
C TYR A 15 19.23 33.91 15.53
N VAL A 16 20.07 33.94 14.49
CA VAL A 16 19.76 34.58 13.19
C VAL A 16 19.36 33.52 12.18
N PHE A 17 18.11 33.53 11.72
CA PHE A 17 17.60 32.60 10.71
C PHE A 17 17.91 33.08 9.29
N SER A 18 18.52 32.22 8.48
CA SER A 18 18.75 32.41 7.04
C SER A 18 18.20 31.23 6.23
N ARG A 19 17.68 31.52 5.03
CA ARG A 19 17.30 30.49 4.05
C ARG A 19 18.57 30.07 3.31
N LYS A 20 18.98 28.81 3.49
CA LYS A 20 20.18 28.24 2.84
C LYS A 20 19.85 27.50 1.54
N ALA A 21 18.71 26.81 1.47
CA ALA A 21 18.36 25.90 0.37
C ALA A 21 16.86 25.92 0.03
N GLY A 22 16.45 25.07 -0.93
CA GLY A 22 15.04 24.76 -1.23
C GLY A 22 14.40 25.67 -2.28
N ARG A 23 15.16 26.09 -3.31
CA ARG A 23 14.64 26.93 -4.41
C ARG A 23 14.26 26.08 -5.62
N SER A 24 13.15 26.41 -6.29
CA SER A 24 12.70 25.64 -7.45
C SER A 24 13.39 26.10 -8.74
N ILE A 25 13.84 25.13 -9.54
CA ILE A 25 14.45 25.37 -10.87
C ILE A 25 13.50 25.01 -12.03
N ILE A 26 12.25 24.65 -11.73
CA ILE A 26 11.31 24.08 -12.73
C ILE A 26 10.11 24.96 -13.06
N GLU A 27 10.04 26.14 -12.43
CA GLU A 27 8.89 27.04 -12.59
C GLU A 27 8.81 27.58 -14.02
N ARG A 28 9.97 27.91 -14.60
CA ARG A 28 10.11 28.56 -15.90
C ARG A 28 11.00 27.75 -16.85
N ARG A 29 10.94 28.10 -18.14
CA ARG A 29 11.74 27.46 -19.19
C ARG A 29 13.21 27.88 -19.04
N PRO A 30 14.18 26.95 -19.07
CA PRO A 30 15.59 27.30 -19.11
C PRO A 30 15.95 27.88 -20.47
N VAL A 31 16.94 28.76 -20.51
CA VAL A 31 17.39 29.45 -21.72
C VAL A 31 18.88 29.22 -21.91
N PHE A 32 19.28 28.87 -23.13
CA PHE A 32 20.69 28.75 -23.47
C PHE A 32 21.28 30.13 -23.72
N ALA A 33 22.51 30.32 -23.28
CA ALA A 33 23.32 31.45 -23.71
C ALA A 33 23.64 31.35 -25.21
N PRO A 34 23.88 32.47 -25.91
CA PRO A 34 24.24 32.47 -27.33
C PRO A 34 25.50 31.64 -27.63
N ASP A 35 26.45 31.61 -26.69
CA ASP A 35 27.67 30.79 -26.76
C ASP A 35 27.40 29.28 -26.76
N GLY A 36 26.23 28.85 -26.27
CA GLY A 36 25.87 27.44 -26.11
C GLY A 36 26.71 26.67 -25.08
N GLU A 37 27.49 27.37 -24.25
CA GLU A 37 28.31 26.82 -23.16
C GLU A 37 27.61 26.92 -21.80
N SER A 38 26.71 27.88 -21.65
CA SER A 38 25.97 28.13 -20.41
C SER A 38 24.45 27.97 -20.56
N VAL A 39 23.79 27.57 -19.48
CA VAL A 39 22.32 27.54 -19.37
C VAL A 39 21.85 28.40 -18.21
N LEU A 40 20.88 29.26 -18.47
CA LEU A 40 20.25 30.12 -17.49
C LEU A 40 18.96 29.49 -16.99
N VAL A 41 18.79 29.53 -15.67
CA VAL A 41 17.63 29.00 -14.97
C VAL A 41 17.10 30.08 -14.03
N ILE A 42 15.81 30.36 -14.14
CA ILE A 42 15.13 31.29 -13.24
C ILE A 42 14.76 30.55 -11.96
N VAL A 43 15.13 31.14 -10.84
CA VAL A 43 14.94 30.59 -9.50
C VAL A 43 14.31 31.66 -8.63
N GLU A 44 12.97 31.67 -8.56
CA GLU A 44 12.16 32.68 -7.88
C GLU A 44 12.45 34.10 -8.38
N ASN A 45 13.26 34.87 -7.64
CA ASN A 45 13.61 36.26 -7.92
C ASN A 45 15.04 36.45 -8.47
N ILE A 46 15.81 35.37 -8.63
CA ILE A 46 17.19 35.40 -9.14
C ILE A 46 17.34 34.54 -10.40
N VAL A 47 18.40 34.77 -11.17
CA VAL A 47 18.78 33.91 -12.30
C VAL A 47 20.11 33.24 -12.01
N ARG A 48 20.15 31.91 -12.06
CA ARG A 48 21.39 31.13 -11.92
C ARG A 48 21.91 30.70 -13.29
N VAL A 49 23.21 30.84 -13.49
CA VAL A 49 23.90 30.48 -14.74
C VAL A 49 24.79 29.28 -14.50
N TYR A 50 24.47 28.16 -15.15
CA TYR A 50 25.23 26.92 -15.03
C TYR A 50 26.11 26.71 -16.25
N SER A 51 27.34 26.25 -16.01
CA SER A 51 28.19 25.73 -17.08
C SER A 51 27.70 24.35 -17.51
N ILE A 52 27.55 24.14 -18.81
CA ILE A 52 27.10 22.84 -19.36
C ILE A 52 28.17 21.76 -19.16
N GLN A 53 29.46 22.15 -19.22
CA GLN A 53 30.59 21.22 -19.11
C GLN A 53 30.78 20.69 -17.68
N THR A 54 30.73 21.58 -16.68
CA THR A 54 30.96 21.20 -15.28
C THR A 54 29.67 20.90 -14.53
N GLY A 55 28.53 21.42 -14.99
CA GLY A 55 27.26 21.38 -14.26
C GLY A 55 27.22 22.31 -13.05
N ASP A 56 28.26 23.10 -12.81
CA ASP A 56 28.35 24.00 -11.67
C ASP A 56 27.72 25.37 -11.96
N CYS A 57 27.14 25.98 -10.91
CA CYS A 57 26.66 27.35 -10.97
C CYS A 57 27.85 28.31 -11.03
N SER A 58 28.04 28.96 -12.17
CA SER A 58 29.12 29.92 -12.44
C SER A 58 28.86 31.28 -11.80
N ARG A 59 27.63 31.78 -11.92
CA ARG A 59 27.21 33.10 -11.41
C ARG A 59 25.71 33.15 -11.14
N THR A 60 25.33 34.09 -10.28
CA THR A 60 23.94 34.43 -9.97
C THR A 60 23.69 35.88 -10.34
N LEU A 61 22.61 36.14 -11.06
CA LEU A 61 22.15 37.48 -11.42
C LEU A 61 20.98 37.87 -10.52
N GLU A 62 21.08 39.06 -9.93
CA GLU A 62 20.05 39.65 -9.08
C GLU A 62 19.55 40.95 -9.73
N THR A 63 18.35 41.37 -9.36
CA THR A 63 17.78 42.68 -9.73
C THR A 63 18.14 43.72 -8.69
N GLU A 64 18.23 44.99 -9.10
CA GLU A 64 18.47 46.09 -8.15
C GLU A 64 17.20 46.38 -7.33
N THR A 65 16.04 46.33 -7.99
CA THR A 65 14.75 46.44 -7.31
C THR A 65 14.34 45.09 -6.70
N SER A 66 13.80 45.12 -5.48
CA SER A 66 13.15 43.98 -4.84
C SER A 66 11.92 43.54 -5.64
N ILE A 67 12.05 42.46 -6.42
CA ILE A 67 10.94 41.83 -7.12
C ILE A 67 10.44 40.60 -6.38
N THR A 68 9.14 40.30 -6.55
CA THR A 68 8.48 39.12 -6.00
C THR A 68 8.87 37.85 -6.74
N GLU A 69 8.67 37.80 -8.05
CA GLU A 69 9.01 36.64 -8.90
C GLU A 69 9.47 37.11 -10.29
N LEU A 70 10.41 36.38 -10.88
CA LEU A 70 10.83 36.57 -12.27
C LEU A 70 10.07 35.60 -13.19
N VAL A 71 9.47 36.14 -14.25
CA VAL A 71 8.55 35.42 -15.16
C VAL A 71 9.29 34.76 -16.32
N ALA A 72 10.19 35.49 -16.97
CA ALA A 72 10.94 35.02 -18.11
C ALA A 72 12.26 35.79 -18.24
N VAL A 73 13.20 35.15 -18.94
CA VAL A 73 14.49 35.69 -19.32
C VAL A 73 14.72 35.31 -20.77
N GLN A 74 15.18 36.22 -21.62
CA GLN A 74 15.38 35.96 -23.04
C GLN A 74 16.51 36.83 -23.61
N PHE A 75 17.24 36.27 -24.59
CA PHE A 75 18.16 37.03 -25.44
C PHE A 75 17.42 37.52 -26.70
N PRO A 76 17.62 38.78 -27.12
CA PRO A 76 17.09 39.25 -28.40
C PRO A 76 17.77 38.55 -29.57
N GLU A 77 17.01 38.32 -30.66
CA GLU A 77 17.56 37.73 -31.89
C GLU A 77 18.60 38.64 -32.58
N ASN A 78 18.58 39.94 -32.28
CA ASN A 78 19.40 40.96 -32.94
C ASN A 78 20.68 41.36 -32.17
N GLU A 79 20.80 41.03 -30.87
CA GLU A 79 21.93 41.42 -30.03
C GLU A 79 22.31 40.29 -29.06
N GLU A 80 23.59 39.89 -29.03
CA GLU A 80 24.03 38.73 -28.22
C GLU A 80 24.58 39.13 -26.83
N TYR A 81 24.69 40.42 -26.52
CA TYR A 81 25.37 40.90 -25.31
C TYR A 81 24.43 41.23 -24.13
N ASN A 82 23.14 41.46 -24.41
CA ASN A 82 22.17 41.94 -23.43
C ASN A 82 21.15 40.86 -23.10
N LEU A 83 20.89 40.68 -21.81
CA LEU A 83 19.90 39.75 -21.29
C LEU A 83 18.70 40.53 -20.78
N TYR A 84 17.48 40.17 -21.20
CA TYR A 84 16.25 40.81 -20.75
C TYR A 84 15.49 39.86 -19.84
N GLY A 85 15.02 40.35 -18.70
CA GLY A 85 14.13 39.61 -17.80
C GLY A 85 12.95 40.44 -17.38
N CYS A 86 11.82 39.79 -17.12
CA CYS A 86 10.59 40.45 -16.71
C CYS A 86 10.08 39.87 -15.39
N SER A 87 9.71 40.73 -14.45
CA SER A 87 9.03 40.34 -13.20
C SER A 87 7.54 40.11 -13.41
N ASP A 88 6.88 39.54 -12.40
CA ASP A 88 5.43 39.36 -12.37
C ASP A 88 4.65 40.66 -12.19
N SER A 89 5.29 41.69 -11.61
CA SER A 89 4.79 43.07 -11.47
C SER A 89 5.00 43.95 -12.71
N GLY A 90 5.70 43.46 -13.74
CA GLY A 90 5.97 44.22 -14.97
C GLY A 90 7.22 45.08 -14.96
N CYS A 91 8.17 44.82 -14.06
CA CYS A 91 9.52 45.38 -14.13
C CYS A 91 10.36 44.55 -15.11
N VAL A 92 10.89 45.19 -16.15
CA VAL A 92 11.83 44.60 -17.12
C VAL A 92 13.24 45.03 -16.76
N THR A 93 14.07 44.07 -16.35
CA THR A 93 15.49 44.27 -16.02
C THR A 93 16.36 43.83 -17.20
N ILE A 94 17.36 44.65 -17.53
CA ILE A 94 18.35 44.37 -18.58
C ILE A 94 19.71 44.17 -17.93
N TRP A 95 20.35 43.01 -18.15
CA TRP A 95 21.70 42.72 -17.66
C TRP A 95 22.72 42.67 -18.81
N THR A 96 23.97 43.03 -18.49
CA THR A 96 25.13 42.68 -19.32
C THR A 96 25.45 41.19 -19.19
N TRP A 97 25.65 40.49 -20.31
CA TRP A 97 25.99 39.06 -20.26
C TRP A 97 27.39 38.78 -19.69
N GLU A 98 28.38 39.65 -19.94
CA GLU A 98 29.76 39.41 -19.47
C GLU A 98 29.87 39.46 -17.94
N ASN A 99 29.39 40.56 -17.34
CA ASN A 99 29.59 40.83 -15.91
C ASN A 99 28.35 40.58 -15.06
N GLY A 100 27.18 40.35 -15.68
CA GLY A 100 25.92 40.20 -14.96
C GLY A 100 25.41 41.49 -14.29
N ALA A 101 25.98 42.64 -14.63
CA ALA A 101 25.59 43.92 -14.08
C ALA A 101 24.28 44.41 -14.70
N VAL A 102 23.38 44.97 -13.88
CA VAL A 102 22.13 45.58 -14.32
C VAL A 102 22.45 46.87 -15.08
N LEU A 103 22.01 46.95 -16.33
CA LEU A 103 22.11 48.15 -17.17
C LEU A 103 20.95 49.10 -16.91
N ARG A 104 19.74 48.54 -16.84
CA ARG A 104 18.50 49.33 -16.77
C ARG A 104 17.34 48.49 -16.27
N GLU A 105 16.47 49.11 -15.46
CA GLU A 105 15.18 48.56 -15.04
C GLU A 105 14.04 49.48 -15.52
N ILE A 106 12.98 48.88 -16.05
CA ILE A 106 11.90 49.60 -16.75
C ILE A 106 10.57 48.99 -16.33
N ASN A 107 9.69 49.80 -15.73
CA ASN A 107 8.35 49.37 -15.38
C ASN A 107 7.39 49.56 -16.55
N LEU A 108 6.68 48.50 -16.94
CA LEU A 108 5.62 48.53 -17.93
C LEU A 108 4.40 49.28 -17.37
N GLN A 109 3.81 50.17 -18.17
CA GLN A 109 2.62 50.95 -17.79
C GLN A 109 1.35 50.08 -17.90
N LEU A 110 1.17 49.18 -16.94
CA LEU A 110 0.00 48.30 -16.87
C LEU A 110 -1.25 49.10 -16.46
N PRO A 111 -2.40 48.92 -17.13
CA PRO A 111 -3.62 49.70 -16.85
C PRO A 111 -4.32 49.33 -15.53
N GLU A 112 -4.07 48.14 -14.97
CA GLU A 112 -4.56 47.67 -13.66
C GLU A 112 -3.46 46.85 -12.96
N GLU A 113 -3.61 46.55 -11.66
CA GLU A 113 -2.76 45.56 -10.97
C GLU A 113 -3.04 44.16 -11.53
N MET A 114 -2.26 43.76 -12.53
CA MET A 114 -2.33 42.46 -13.20
C MET A 114 -1.04 41.67 -12.98
N LYS A 115 -1.14 40.34 -12.84
CA LYS A 115 0.03 39.46 -12.73
C LYS A 115 0.49 38.97 -14.10
N ILE A 116 1.73 39.26 -14.51
CA ILE A 116 2.28 38.79 -15.78
C ILE A 116 2.55 37.28 -15.72
N MET A 117 2.10 36.56 -16.75
CA MET A 117 2.19 35.10 -16.86
C MET A 117 3.28 34.65 -17.83
N THR A 118 3.35 35.28 -19.01
CA THR A 118 4.41 35.06 -20.00
C THR A 118 4.93 36.39 -20.54
N PHE A 119 6.20 36.39 -20.92
CA PHE A 119 6.90 37.49 -21.55
C PHE A 119 7.72 36.90 -22.69
N ASP A 120 7.49 37.40 -23.90
CA ASP A 120 8.16 36.97 -25.12
C ASP A 120 8.71 38.21 -25.82
N LEU A 121 10.02 38.28 -26.03
CA LEU A 121 10.69 39.39 -26.70
C LEU A 121 10.52 39.26 -28.22
N LEU A 122 10.05 40.33 -28.88
CA LEU A 122 9.88 40.36 -30.34
C LEU A 122 11.14 40.86 -31.03
N ASP A 123 11.65 41.99 -30.52
CA ASP A 123 12.86 42.69 -30.95
C ASP A 123 13.49 43.38 -29.73
N SER A 124 14.67 44.01 -29.88
CA SER A 124 15.30 44.79 -28.79
C SER A 124 14.47 46.01 -28.32
N ASN A 125 13.38 46.34 -29.03
CA ASN A 125 12.49 47.47 -28.73
C ASN A 125 11.11 47.07 -28.21
N GLU A 126 10.59 45.89 -28.55
CA GLU A 126 9.20 45.50 -28.36
C GLU A 126 9.08 44.12 -27.70
N CYS A 127 8.15 44.00 -26.76
CA CYS A 127 7.82 42.75 -26.10
C CYS A 127 6.32 42.46 -26.16
N PHE A 128 5.98 41.18 -26.25
CA PHE A 128 4.63 40.68 -26.12
C PHE A 128 4.45 40.07 -24.73
N ILE A 129 3.38 40.45 -24.03
CA ILE A 129 3.07 39.93 -22.71
C ILE A 129 1.68 39.33 -22.65
N THR A 130 1.54 38.32 -21.78
CA THR A 130 0.23 37.83 -21.35
C THR A 130 0.10 37.99 -19.84
N ALA A 131 -0.97 38.64 -19.38
CA ALA A 131 -1.21 38.91 -17.96
C ALA A 131 -2.60 38.44 -17.53
N LEU A 132 -2.76 38.14 -16.23
CA LEU A 132 -4.02 37.70 -15.64
C LEU A 132 -4.77 38.91 -15.08
N ARG A 133 -5.99 39.14 -15.57
CA ARG A 133 -6.92 40.12 -14.99
C ARG A 133 -7.62 39.55 -13.74
N PRO A 134 -8.10 40.42 -12.82
CA PRO A 134 -8.88 39.98 -11.65
C PRO A 134 -10.13 39.15 -12.00
N ASN A 135 -10.72 39.39 -13.19
CA ASN A 135 -11.87 38.65 -13.70
C ASN A 135 -11.51 37.28 -14.32
N LYS A 136 -10.27 36.81 -14.18
CA LYS A 136 -9.73 35.56 -14.76
C LYS A 136 -9.67 35.51 -16.30
N ASN A 137 -9.81 36.64 -16.99
CA ASN A 137 -9.52 36.72 -18.41
C ASN A 137 -8.03 37.03 -18.63
N LEU A 138 -7.48 36.52 -19.74
CA LEU A 138 -6.12 36.83 -20.15
C LEU A 138 -6.08 38.16 -20.90
N TYR A 139 -5.21 39.04 -20.42
CA TYR A 139 -4.81 40.29 -21.06
C TYR A 139 -3.64 40.01 -22.00
N LEU A 140 -3.76 40.45 -23.25
CA LEU A 140 -2.74 40.31 -24.28
C LEU A 140 -2.36 41.70 -24.79
N ALA A 141 -1.08 42.03 -24.76
CA ALA A 141 -0.62 43.34 -25.21
C ALA A 141 0.85 43.34 -25.64
N THR A 142 1.19 44.28 -26.52
CA THR A 142 2.57 44.58 -26.93
C THR A 142 3.01 45.89 -26.28
N TYR A 143 4.20 45.92 -25.69
CA TYR A 143 4.80 47.08 -25.03
C TYR A 143 6.17 47.41 -25.60
N SER A 144 6.55 48.69 -25.47
CA SER A 144 7.91 49.13 -25.77
C SER A 144 8.83 48.87 -24.59
N VAL A 145 9.85 48.04 -24.78
CA VAL A 145 10.86 47.75 -23.76
C VAL A 145 11.68 49.01 -23.44
N LYS A 146 11.87 49.94 -24.38
CA LYS A 146 12.65 51.18 -24.13
C LYS A 146 11.93 52.22 -23.30
N THR A 147 10.61 52.28 -23.32
CA THR A 147 9.83 53.36 -22.68
C THR A 147 8.81 52.86 -21.66
N GLY A 148 8.50 51.56 -21.67
CA GLY A 148 7.44 50.97 -20.86
C GLY A 148 6.02 51.30 -21.36
N SER A 149 5.89 52.00 -22.49
CA SER A 149 4.59 52.42 -23.03
C SER A 149 3.86 51.29 -23.75
N LEU A 150 2.53 51.28 -23.67
CA LEU A 150 1.65 50.37 -24.38
C LEU A 150 1.65 50.70 -25.88
N ILE A 151 1.95 49.71 -26.72
CA ILE A 151 1.90 49.85 -28.19
C ILE A 151 0.51 49.45 -28.68
N HIS A 152 0.05 48.25 -28.29
CA HIS A 152 -1.25 47.73 -28.71
C HIS A 152 -1.84 46.75 -27.69
N GLU A 153 -3.15 46.84 -27.46
CA GLU A 153 -3.93 45.90 -26.64
C GLU A 153 -4.85 45.04 -27.51
N TYR A 154 -4.78 43.71 -27.36
CA TYR A 154 -5.61 42.76 -28.13
C TYR A 154 -6.85 42.34 -27.34
N VAL A 155 -7.78 43.27 -27.11
CA VAL A 155 -9.04 43.05 -26.36
C VAL A 155 -9.88 41.91 -26.97
N ASP A 156 -9.81 41.82 -28.28
CA ASP A 156 -10.62 40.99 -29.15
C ASP A 156 -10.29 39.48 -29.09
N THR A 157 -9.19 39.14 -28.41
CA THR A 157 -8.57 37.81 -28.41
C THR A 157 -8.28 37.40 -26.97
N SER A 158 -9.21 37.65 -26.03
CA SER A 158 -9.02 37.41 -24.59
C SER A 158 -9.59 36.05 -24.12
N PRO A 159 -8.80 34.96 -24.11
CA PRO A 159 -9.25 33.67 -23.59
C PRO A 159 -9.39 33.68 -22.06
N PHE A 160 -10.26 32.79 -21.55
CA PHE A 160 -10.39 32.54 -20.12
C PHE A 160 -9.18 31.75 -19.59
N TYR A 161 -8.76 32.06 -18.35
CA TYR A 161 -7.64 31.40 -17.69
C TYR A 161 -8.06 30.08 -16.99
N TYR A 162 -7.38 28.99 -17.34
CA TYR A 162 -7.62 27.64 -16.78
C TYR A 162 -6.35 26.98 -16.23
N ASN A 163 -5.46 27.74 -15.59
CA ASN A 163 -4.18 27.24 -15.02
C ASN A 163 -3.18 26.64 -16.01
N ILE A 164 -3.48 26.61 -17.31
CA ILE A 164 -2.57 26.19 -18.38
C ILE A 164 -2.52 27.33 -19.37
N VAL A 165 -1.38 28.02 -19.47
CA VAL A 165 -1.14 29.05 -20.48
C VAL A 165 0.23 28.82 -21.10
N ARG A 166 0.26 28.69 -22.42
CA ARG A 166 1.50 28.58 -23.20
C ARG A 166 1.41 29.50 -24.40
N VAL A 167 2.49 30.23 -24.61
CA VAL A 167 2.67 31.15 -25.73
C VAL A 167 3.90 30.70 -26.51
N ALA A 168 3.81 30.80 -27.83
CA ALA A 168 4.93 30.67 -28.74
C ALA A 168 4.81 31.77 -29.81
N VAL A 169 5.90 32.49 -30.03
CA VAL A 169 6.00 33.52 -31.08
C VAL A 169 6.72 32.93 -32.28
N GLY A 170 6.23 33.20 -33.49
CA GLY A 170 6.84 32.76 -34.73
C GLY A 170 6.58 33.73 -35.88
N TRP A 171 6.95 33.32 -37.09
CA TRP A 171 6.78 34.11 -38.30
C TRP A 171 5.77 33.48 -39.25
N CYS A 172 4.89 34.30 -39.83
CA CYS A 172 3.97 33.89 -40.87
C CYS A 172 3.99 34.92 -41.99
N TYR A 173 4.52 34.55 -43.16
CA TYR A 173 4.64 35.45 -44.33
C TYR A 173 5.34 36.79 -44.05
N GLY A 174 6.32 36.81 -43.13
CA GLY A 174 7.06 38.02 -42.75
C GLY A 174 6.45 38.81 -41.59
N ASP A 175 5.24 38.48 -41.14
CA ASP A 175 4.63 39.07 -39.94
C ASP A 175 4.89 38.18 -38.71
N ARG A 176 5.19 38.80 -37.57
CA ARG A 176 5.25 38.11 -36.27
C ARG A 176 3.84 37.76 -35.79
N PHE A 177 3.66 36.55 -35.29
CA PHE A 177 2.41 36.13 -34.66
C PHE A 177 2.67 35.47 -33.29
N ALA A 178 1.67 35.55 -32.42
CA ALA A 178 1.63 34.82 -31.16
C ALA A 178 0.58 33.69 -31.24
N ALA A 179 1.01 32.46 -30.99
CA ALA A 179 0.11 31.31 -30.80
C ALA A 179 -0.08 31.04 -29.31
N ILE A 180 -1.34 31.03 -28.86
CA ILE A 180 -1.71 30.98 -27.44
C ILE A 180 -2.62 29.79 -27.20
N VAL A 181 -2.30 29.02 -26.16
CA VAL A 181 -3.07 27.86 -25.70
C VAL A 181 -3.43 28.04 -24.24
N ASN A 182 -4.71 27.84 -23.90
CA ASN A 182 -5.27 27.99 -22.55
C ASN A 182 -5.71 26.66 -21.90
N GLY A 183 -5.23 25.51 -22.39
CA GLY A 183 -5.61 24.19 -21.88
C GLY A 183 -6.97 23.67 -22.38
N THR A 184 -7.64 24.39 -23.27
CA THR A 184 -8.88 23.96 -23.95
C THR A 184 -8.57 23.26 -25.28
N ALA A 185 -9.58 22.99 -26.10
CA ALA A 185 -9.41 22.40 -27.42
C ALA A 185 -9.08 23.42 -28.54
N ARG A 186 -8.81 24.69 -28.18
CA ARG A 186 -8.63 25.81 -29.12
C ARG A 186 -7.21 26.39 -29.01
N VAL A 187 -6.64 26.74 -30.15
CA VAL A 187 -5.45 27.59 -30.28
C VAL A 187 -5.87 28.93 -30.84
N TYR A 188 -5.40 30.00 -30.22
CA TYR A 188 -5.59 31.37 -30.67
C TYR A 188 -4.32 31.85 -31.36
N ILE A 189 -4.45 32.32 -32.60
CA ILE A 189 -3.36 32.89 -33.39
C ILE A 189 -3.64 34.37 -33.58
N GLN A 190 -2.74 35.21 -33.07
CA GLN A 190 -2.83 36.66 -33.14
C GLN A 190 -1.67 37.21 -33.96
N ASN A 191 -1.94 37.97 -35.02
CA ASN A 191 -0.91 38.75 -35.71
C ASN A 191 -0.55 39.98 -34.85
N LEU A 192 0.75 40.22 -34.66
CA LEU A 192 1.26 41.28 -33.79
C LEU A 192 1.46 42.62 -34.51
N TYR A 193 1.61 42.62 -35.84
CA TYR A 193 1.68 43.84 -36.65
C TYR A 193 0.30 44.30 -37.14
N GLN A 194 -0.59 43.34 -37.41
CA GLN A 194 -1.96 43.58 -37.88
C GLN A 194 -2.97 43.08 -36.85
N PRO A 195 -3.36 43.91 -35.85
CA PRO A 195 -4.17 43.44 -34.73
C PRO A 195 -5.55 42.90 -35.09
N HIS A 196 -6.11 43.36 -36.22
CA HIS A 196 -7.40 42.92 -36.75
C HIS A 196 -7.36 41.50 -37.34
N VAL A 197 -6.18 40.97 -37.65
CA VAL A 197 -5.99 39.62 -38.20
C VAL A 197 -5.80 38.62 -37.06
N LYS A 198 -6.84 37.81 -36.82
CA LYS A 198 -6.85 36.77 -35.79
C LYS A 198 -7.51 35.49 -36.30
N THR A 199 -7.11 34.35 -35.76
CA THR A 199 -7.71 33.05 -36.12
C THR A 199 -7.78 32.13 -34.92
N GLU A 200 -8.85 31.35 -34.84
CA GLU A 200 -9.03 30.31 -33.85
C GLU A 200 -9.03 28.94 -34.54
N ILE A 201 -8.12 28.07 -34.14
CA ILE A 201 -8.01 26.70 -34.68
C ILE A 201 -8.47 25.73 -33.59
N VAL A 202 -9.48 24.92 -33.90
CA VAL A 202 -9.98 23.87 -33.01
C VAL A 202 -9.30 22.54 -33.32
N ASN A 203 -8.87 21.84 -32.28
CA ASN A 203 -8.25 20.53 -32.39
C ASN A 203 -9.23 19.44 -32.84
N HIS A 204 -8.72 18.44 -33.57
CA HIS A 204 -9.49 17.29 -34.01
C HIS A 204 -10.00 16.48 -32.81
N ASN A 205 -11.27 16.05 -32.84
CA ASN A 205 -11.98 15.39 -31.73
C ASN A 205 -12.18 16.24 -30.46
N LYS A 206 -11.92 17.57 -30.50
CA LYS A 206 -12.11 18.49 -29.37
C LYS A 206 -11.34 18.08 -28.10
N PHE A 207 -10.20 17.40 -28.26
CA PHE A 207 -9.30 17.12 -27.13
C PHE A 207 -8.54 18.37 -26.71
N ARG A 208 -8.22 18.46 -25.42
CA ARG A 208 -7.45 19.55 -24.84
C ARG A 208 -6.04 19.64 -25.44
N ILE A 209 -5.57 20.85 -25.63
CA ILE A 209 -4.23 21.18 -26.11
C ILE A 209 -3.40 21.62 -24.92
N LEU A 210 -2.20 21.07 -24.76
CA LEU A 210 -1.37 21.28 -23.56
C LEU A 210 -0.17 22.19 -23.81
N SER A 211 0.41 22.12 -25.00
CA SER A 211 1.62 22.86 -25.36
C SER A 211 1.58 23.29 -26.82
N VAL A 212 2.31 24.36 -27.11
CA VAL A 212 2.47 24.93 -28.45
C VAL A 212 3.93 25.34 -28.66
N ALA A 213 4.43 25.09 -29.87
CA ALA A 213 5.69 25.62 -30.37
C ALA A 213 5.46 26.22 -31.75
N ALA A 214 6.10 27.36 -32.02
CA ALA A 214 6.11 27.98 -33.33
C ALA A 214 7.46 27.73 -33.99
N HIS A 215 7.45 27.63 -35.32
CA HIS A 215 8.67 27.48 -36.09
C HIS A 215 9.32 28.87 -36.30
N HIS A 216 10.65 28.91 -36.26
CA HIS A 216 11.41 30.17 -36.32
C HIS A 216 11.35 30.85 -37.70
N ASN A 217 11.35 30.11 -38.81
CA ASN A 217 11.36 30.70 -40.17
C ASN A 217 10.14 30.34 -41.04
N ASP A 218 9.72 29.07 -41.04
CA ASP A 218 8.55 28.60 -41.79
C ASP A 218 7.22 28.92 -41.11
N ASN A 219 6.16 29.04 -41.93
CA ASN A 219 4.77 29.21 -41.50
C ASN A 219 4.21 27.91 -40.91
N ALA A 220 4.71 27.50 -39.74
CA ALA A 220 4.30 26.27 -39.07
C ALA A 220 4.20 26.43 -37.55
N ILE A 221 3.21 25.75 -36.97
CA ILE A 221 3.07 25.59 -35.52
C ILE A 221 2.89 24.11 -35.18
N ALA A 222 3.41 23.68 -34.04
CA ALA A 222 3.20 22.34 -33.49
C ALA A 222 2.42 22.43 -32.18
N ILE A 223 1.41 21.59 -32.02
CA ILE A 223 0.58 21.50 -30.82
C ILE A 223 0.62 20.08 -30.24
N THR A 224 0.41 19.97 -28.93
CA THR A 224 0.27 18.68 -28.25
C THR A 224 -1.12 18.46 -27.67
N ASP A 225 -1.65 17.25 -27.85
CA ASP A 225 -2.98 16.88 -27.41
C ASP A 225 -2.97 16.06 -26.11
N ALA A 226 -4.02 16.16 -25.30
CA ALA A 226 -4.25 15.30 -24.15
C ALA A 226 -4.41 13.80 -24.49
N PHE A 227 -4.57 13.45 -25.78
CA PHE A 227 -4.64 12.06 -26.22
C PHE A 227 -3.25 11.42 -26.45
N GLY A 228 -2.20 12.22 -26.67
CA GLY A 228 -0.88 11.69 -27.09
C GLY A 228 -0.39 12.12 -28.47
N ARG A 229 -1.19 12.90 -29.22
CA ARG A 229 -0.83 13.32 -30.59
C ARG A 229 -0.05 14.63 -30.57
N VAL A 230 0.88 14.75 -31.51
CA VAL A 230 1.55 16.01 -31.85
C VAL A 230 1.09 16.41 -33.24
N THR A 231 0.38 17.52 -33.36
CA THR A 231 -0.18 17.99 -34.64
C THR A 231 0.59 19.22 -35.11
N ILE A 232 1.12 19.16 -36.33
CA ILE A 232 1.79 20.28 -36.98
C ILE A 232 0.80 20.90 -37.97
N PHE A 233 0.57 22.20 -37.85
CA PHE A 233 -0.18 23.00 -38.79
C PHE A 233 0.81 23.73 -39.71
N ARG A 234 0.64 23.64 -41.02
CA ARG A 234 1.46 24.34 -42.04
C ARG A 234 0.58 25.14 -43.00
N GLY A 235 1.15 26.22 -43.53
CA GLY A 235 0.49 27.05 -44.55
C GLY A 235 -0.01 28.38 -43.98
N ASN A 236 -1.14 28.87 -44.47
CA ASN A 236 -1.70 30.12 -43.99
C ASN A 236 -2.45 29.94 -42.67
N LEU A 237 -1.78 30.26 -41.57
CA LEU A 237 -2.32 30.14 -40.22
C LEU A 237 -3.49 31.10 -39.93
N TYR A 238 -3.68 32.14 -40.75
CA TYR A 238 -4.77 33.10 -40.63
C TYR A 238 -6.06 32.66 -41.37
N ASP A 239 -6.01 31.55 -42.11
CA ASP A 239 -7.19 30.99 -42.77
C ASP A 239 -7.37 29.52 -42.38
N TYR A 240 -8.28 29.28 -41.43
CA TYR A 240 -8.54 27.94 -40.88
C TYR A 240 -8.92 26.88 -41.92
N ARG A 241 -9.42 27.28 -43.10
CA ARG A 241 -9.85 26.39 -44.18
C ARG A 241 -8.67 25.84 -45.00
N ASN A 242 -7.59 26.61 -45.10
CA ASN A 242 -6.45 26.32 -45.96
C ASN A 242 -5.20 25.84 -45.20
N VAL A 243 -5.32 25.56 -43.89
CA VAL A 243 -4.23 25.01 -43.08
C VAL A 243 -4.07 23.51 -43.31
N ALA A 244 -2.89 23.11 -43.78
CA ALA A 244 -2.48 21.71 -43.87
C ALA A 244 -2.13 21.16 -42.48
N ARG A 245 -2.47 19.89 -42.23
CA ARG A 245 -2.30 19.23 -40.93
C ARG A 245 -1.47 17.97 -41.11
N GLU A 246 -0.41 17.84 -40.31
CA GLU A 246 0.42 16.65 -40.21
C GLU A 246 0.33 16.13 -38.76
N VAL A 247 -0.07 14.87 -38.57
CA VAL A 247 -0.26 14.28 -37.24
C VAL A 247 0.83 13.26 -36.97
N LEU A 248 1.64 13.54 -35.96
CA LEU A 248 2.66 12.63 -35.42
C LEU A 248 2.09 11.97 -34.16
N HIS A 249 1.96 10.64 -34.20
CA HIS A 249 1.41 9.87 -33.08
C HIS A 249 2.36 8.75 -32.69
N TRP A 250 2.89 8.85 -31.48
CA TRP A 250 3.75 7.84 -30.86
C TRP A 250 3.55 7.83 -29.35
N HIS A 251 3.39 9.02 -28.74
CA HIS A 251 3.05 9.11 -27.32
C HIS A 251 1.68 8.49 -27.07
N PHE A 252 1.64 7.54 -26.14
CA PHE A 252 0.44 6.92 -25.61
C PHE A 252 -0.22 7.80 -24.53
N LEU A 253 0.56 8.58 -23.78
CA LEU A 253 0.11 9.55 -22.77
C LEU A 253 0.28 11.00 -23.24
N PRO A 254 -0.32 11.99 -22.55
CA PRO A 254 -0.21 13.40 -22.94
C PRO A 254 1.25 13.94 -23.01
N PRO A 255 1.73 14.44 -24.17
CA PRO A 255 2.96 15.22 -24.25
C PRO A 255 2.72 16.64 -23.71
N LEU A 256 3.50 17.02 -22.70
CA LEU A 256 3.38 18.29 -21.98
C LEU A 256 4.23 19.40 -22.60
N ALA A 257 5.26 19.02 -23.36
CA ALA A 257 6.20 19.94 -23.98
C ALA A 257 6.46 19.56 -25.44
N VAL A 258 6.63 20.60 -26.26
CA VAL A 258 7.05 20.50 -27.65
C VAL A 258 7.97 21.67 -27.97
N CYS A 259 8.99 21.44 -28.80
CA CYS A 259 9.97 22.45 -29.20
C CYS A 259 10.53 22.11 -30.59
N PHE A 260 10.66 23.10 -31.48
CA PHE A 260 11.39 22.93 -32.73
C PHE A 260 12.90 23.08 -32.49
N SER A 261 13.72 22.36 -33.27
CA SER A 261 15.13 22.72 -33.39
C SER A 261 15.29 24.12 -33.98
N VAL A 262 16.39 24.81 -33.67
CA VAL A 262 16.70 26.15 -34.22
C VAL A 262 16.59 26.17 -35.74
N GLN A 263 17.10 25.15 -36.43
CA GLN A 263 17.05 25.01 -37.89
C GLN A 263 15.68 24.56 -38.44
N GLY A 264 14.74 24.15 -37.59
CA GLY A 264 13.41 23.71 -38.04
C GLY A 264 13.28 22.26 -38.52
N ASN A 265 14.40 21.59 -38.79
CA ASN A 265 14.44 20.24 -39.37
C ASN A 265 13.97 19.14 -38.42
N TYR A 266 14.05 19.37 -37.11
CA TYR A 266 13.63 18.41 -36.09
C TYR A 266 12.57 19.01 -35.18
N LEU A 267 11.64 18.17 -34.75
CA LEU A 267 10.68 18.48 -33.69
C LEU A 267 10.96 17.60 -32.48
N MET A 268 10.93 18.18 -31.29
CA MET A 268 11.15 17.46 -30.04
C MET A 268 9.88 17.49 -29.23
N SER A 269 9.44 16.33 -28.72
CA SER A 269 8.26 16.22 -27.88
C SER A 269 8.52 15.34 -26.66
N GLY A 270 7.82 15.62 -25.57
CA GLY A 270 7.97 14.89 -24.32
C GLY A 270 6.86 15.22 -23.32
N GLY A 271 6.63 14.33 -22.36
CA GLY A 271 5.61 14.55 -21.32
C GLY A 271 5.60 13.50 -20.24
N MET A 272 4.40 12.95 -19.98
CA MET A 272 4.13 12.05 -18.85
C MET A 272 4.89 10.71 -18.93
N GLU A 273 5.28 10.28 -20.13
CA GLU A 273 5.96 9.00 -20.35
C GLU A 273 7.43 9.00 -19.89
N LYS A 274 7.94 10.14 -19.43
CA LYS A 274 9.36 10.30 -19.05
C LYS A 274 10.31 9.95 -20.23
N VAL A 275 9.89 10.25 -21.46
CA VAL A 275 10.66 10.03 -22.69
C VAL A 275 10.69 11.31 -23.53
N LEU A 276 11.88 11.69 -23.99
CA LEU A 276 12.07 12.74 -24.99
C LEU A 276 12.18 12.09 -26.37
N VAL A 277 11.38 12.54 -27.34
CA VAL A 277 11.35 12.02 -28.71
C VAL A 277 11.79 13.09 -29.69
N LYS A 278 12.68 12.73 -30.62
CA LYS A 278 13.12 13.54 -31.76
C LYS A 278 12.45 13.02 -33.04
N TRP A 279 11.69 13.90 -33.68
CA TRP A 279 11.04 13.67 -34.95
C TRP A 279 11.82 14.37 -36.06
N THR A 280 12.09 13.65 -37.15
CA THR A 280 12.67 14.22 -38.36
C THR A 280 11.54 14.74 -39.25
N LEU A 281 11.61 16.02 -39.65
CA LEU A 281 10.60 16.68 -40.47
C LEU A 281 11.06 16.87 -41.93
N GLY A 282 10.10 17.11 -42.82
CA GLY A 282 10.36 17.51 -44.22
C GLY A 282 10.91 16.38 -45.11
N HIS A 283 11.67 16.75 -46.15
CA HIS A 283 12.22 15.81 -47.13
C HIS A 283 13.17 14.75 -46.54
N LEU A 284 13.75 15.03 -45.36
CA LEU A 284 14.60 14.11 -44.61
C LEU A 284 13.82 12.92 -44.03
N ALA A 285 12.53 13.09 -43.72
CA ALA A 285 11.68 12.04 -43.18
C ALA A 285 11.51 10.85 -44.14
N ASN A 286 11.53 11.10 -45.45
CA ASN A 286 11.39 10.06 -46.48
C ASN A 286 12.67 9.21 -46.69
N LYS A 287 13.83 9.69 -46.23
CA LYS A 287 15.13 9.00 -46.37
C LYS A 287 15.57 8.29 -45.09
N ALA A 288 15.29 8.88 -43.94
CA ALA A 288 15.64 8.36 -42.62
C ALA A 288 14.35 8.24 -41.81
N ASN A 289 13.69 7.09 -41.87
CA ASN A 289 12.52 6.79 -41.03
C ASN A 289 12.95 6.53 -39.56
N GLU A 290 13.97 7.23 -39.09
CA GLU A 290 14.62 7.06 -37.80
C GLU A 290 14.08 8.10 -36.82
N LYS A 291 13.38 7.61 -35.79
CA LYS A 291 13.01 8.38 -34.60
C LYS A 291 14.06 8.08 -33.53
N ILE A 292 14.60 9.12 -32.90
CA ILE A 292 15.57 8.97 -31.82
C ILE A 292 14.89 9.39 -30.52
N PHE A 293 15.12 8.66 -29.43
CA PHE A 293 14.51 8.96 -28.14
C PHE A 293 15.48 8.79 -26.98
N ILE A 294 15.29 9.58 -25.92
CA ILE A 294 15.93 9.39 -24.61
C ILE A 294 14.87 8.79 -23.68
N PRO A 295 14.91 7.48 -23.42
CA PRO A 295 13.95 6.83 -22.54
C PRO A 295 14.35 6.98 -21.06
N ARG A 296 13.40 6.71 -20.15
CA ARG A 296 13.61 6.59 -18.70
C ARG A 296 14.24 7.83 -18.04
N LEU A 297 13.79 9.02 -18.44
CA LEU A 297 14.15 10.24 -17.73
C LEU A 297 13.64 10.19 -16.27
N PRO A 298 14.35 10.84 -15.33
CA PRO A 298 14.05 10.71 -13.89
C PRO A 298 12.75 11.39 -13.43
N GLY A 299 12.05 12.10 -14.32
CA GLY A 299 10.78 12.76 -14.05
C GLY A 299 9.97 13.01 -15.32
N MET A 300 8.75 13.53 -15.18
CA MET A 300 7.92 13.91 -16.32
C MET A 300 8.49 15.18 -16.97
N ILE A 301 8.46 15.25 -18.30
CA ILE A 301 9.01 16.40 -19.02
C ILE A 301 8.02 17.56 -18.94
N ARG A 302 8.49 18.72 -18.46
CA ARG A 302 7.70 19.95 -18.34
C ARG A 302 8.00 20.95 -19.45
N PHE A 303 9.30 21.17 -19.70
CA PHE A 303 9.79 22.09 -20.70
C PHE A 303 10.93 21.45 -21.49
N ILE A 304 11.02 21.85 -22.76
CA ILE A 304 12.09 21.46 -23.67
C ILE A 304 12.58 22.76 -24.30
N THR A 305 13.88 23.00 -24.18
CA THR A 305 14.58 24.09 -24.86
C THR A 305 15.71 23.48 -25.65
N ALA A 306 15.94 23.94 -26.87
CA ALA A 306 17.01 23.42 -27.71
C ALA A 306 17.84 24.56 -28.31
N ASN A 307 19.15 24.32 -28.34
CA ASN A 307 20.13 25.08 -29.10
C ASN A 307 20.60 24.21 -30.30
N SER A 308 21.50 24.75 -31.12
CA SER A 308 22.18 24.06 -32.22
C SER A 308 22.97 22.82 -31.76
N SER A 309 23.57 22.87 -30.57
CA SER A 309 24.47 21.83 -30.03
C SER A 309 23.83 20.99 -28.92
N HIS A 310 22.99 21.60 -28.07
CA HIS A 310 22.48 21.00 -26.83
C HIS A 310 20.96 21.11 -26.71
N VAL A 311 20.36 20.24 -25.90
CA VAL A 311 18.94 20.22 -25.54
C VAL A 311 18.82 20.18 -24.03
N ALA A 312 18.09 21.12 -23.44
CA ALA A 312 17.78 21.16 -22.02
C ALA A 312 16.34 20.71 -21.78
N VAL A 313 16.17 19.78 -20.85
CA VAL A 313 14.88 19.17 -20.51
C VAL A 313 14.61 19.41 -19.03
N THR A 314 13.59 20.22 -18.74
CA THR A 314 13.15 20.46 -17.37
C THR A 314 12.17 19.37 -16.95
N LEU A 315 12.44 18.74 -15.82
CA LEU A 315 11.68 17.61 -15.30
C LEU A 315 10.91 17.99 -14.04
N THR A 316 9.84 17.27 -13.72
CA THR A 316 9.00 17.57 -12.55
C THR A 316 9.65 17.31 -11.19
N ASN A 317 10.79 16.61 -11.14
CA ASN A 317 11.54 16.25 -9.93
C ASN A 317 12.63 17.29 -9.57
N ASN A 318 12.37 18.57 -9.83
CA ASN A 318 13.32 19.66 -9.63
C ASN A 318 14.71 19.44 -10.26
N SER A 319 14.73 18.86 -11.47
CA SER A 319 15.99 18.62 -12.20
C SER A 319 15.91 19.10 -13.64
N VAL A 320 17.07 19.48 -14.18
CA VAL A 320 17.23 19.84 -15.59
C VAL A 320 18.27 18.92 -16.22
N VAL A 321 17.85 18.10 -17.17
CA VAL A 321 18.73 17.19 -17.91
C VAL A 321 19.23 17.89 -19.16
N ILE A 322 20.56 17.90 -19.35
CA ILE A 322 21.20 18.46 -20.54
C ILE A 322 21.68 17.30 -21.41
N ALA A 323 21.27 17.31 -22.68
CA ALA A 323 21.63 16.32 -23.67
C ALA A 323 22.29 16.97 -24.89
N SER A 324 23.10 16.21 -25.62
CA SER A 324 23.66 16.63 -26.91
C SER A 324 22.61 16.60 -28.03
N ALA A 325 22.91 17.21 -29.17
CA ALA A 325 22.09 17.14 -30.38
C ALA A 325 21.84 15.71 -30.90
N GLN A 326 22.72 14.77 -30.55
CA GLN A 326 22.60 13.32 -30.81
C GLN A 326 21.83 12.58 -29.70
N PHE A 327 21.21 13.30 -28.77
CA PHE A 327 20.37 12.75 -27.71
C PHE A 327 21.14 11.85 -26.72
N ARG A 328 22.40 12.21 -26.43
CA ARG A 328 23.17 11.63 -25.32
C ARG A 328 23.12 12.55 -24.11
N VAL A 329 22.79 12.03 -22.93
CA VAL A 329 22.78 12.81 -21.68
C VAL A 329 24.22 13.17 -21.31
N LEU A 330 24.50 14.45 -21.12
CA LEU A 330 25.81 14.97 -20.74
C LEU A 330 25.89 15.23 -19.23
N SER A 331 24.91 15.97 -18.71
CA SER A 331 24.86 16.37 -17.30
C SER A 331 23.42 16.51 -16.82
N THR A 332 23.23 16.47 -15.50
CA THR A 332 21.93 16.72 -14.85
C THR A 332 22.14 17.73 -13.75
N LEU A 333 21.47 18.88 -13.88
CA LEU A 333 21.44 19.90 -12.84
C LEU A 333 20.41 19.49 -11.79
N LEU A 334 20.87 19.34 -10.55
CA LEU A 334 20.07 18.92 -9.40
C LEU A 334 20.26 19.95 -8.28
N GLU A 335 19.15 20.50 -7.81
CA GLU A 335 19.12 21.26 -6.56
C GLU A 335 18.39 20.48 -5.46
N CYS A 336 18.61 20.85 -4.21
CA CYS A 336 17.93 20.28 -3.05
C CYS A 336 16.43 20.27 -3.24
N GLY A 337 15.79 19.11 -3.38
CA GLY A 337 14.33 19.00 -3.51
C GLY A 337 13.88 18.12 -4.69
N GLY A 338 12.61 18.21 -5.04
CA GLY A 338 11.99 17.29 -6.00
C GLY A 338 11.35 16.07 -5.35
N LEU A 339 10.78 16.28 -4.15
CA LEU A 339 9.97 15.29 -3.45
C LEU A 339 8.88 14.77 -4.38
N SER A 340 8.75 13.45 -4.46
CA SER A 340 7.66 12.87 -5.20
C SER A 340 6.30 13.33 -4.64
N PRO A 341 5.25 13.40 -5.48
CA PRO A 341 3.91 13.75 -5.03
C PRO A 341 3.40 12.91 -3.86
N VAL A 342 3.82 11.64 -3.78
CA VAL A 342 3.48 10.71 -2.71
C VAL A 342 4.29 11.03 -1.45
N ALA A 343 5.60 11.24 -1.57
CA ALA A 343 6.46 11.60 -0.44
C ALA A 343 6.01 12.91 0.26
N ARG A 344 5.48 13.87 -0.53
CA ARG A 344 4.88 15.11 0.01
C ARG A 344 3.62 14.86 0.83
N ALA A 345 2.84 13.84 0.48
CA ALA A 345 1.62 13.51 1.20
C ALA A 345 1.87 12.67 2.46
N ILE A 346 2.95 11.88 2.49
CA ILE A 346 3.30 10.97 3.58
C ILE A 346 4.17 11.64 4.66
N ASN A 347 4.66 12.87 4.43
CA ASN A 347 5.53 13.62 5.36
C ASN A 347 6.77 12.79 5.78
N THR A 348 7.63 12.48 4.81
CA THR A 348 8.79 11.62 5.03
C THR A 348 9.83 12.23 5.97
N ALA A 349 10.47 11.40 6.80
CA ALA A 349 11.48 11.81 7.77
C ALA A 349 12.72 12.45 7.11
N LEU A 350 13.22 13.51 7.73
CA LEU A 350 14.48 14.17 7.36
C LEU A 350 15.52 13.87 8.43
N VAL A 351 16.62 13.24 8.04
CA VAL A 351 17.62 12.70 8.97
C VAL A 351 18.98 13.30 8.64
N TYR A 352 19.70 13.79 9.65
CA TYR A 352 21.04 14.31 9.45
C TYR A 352 22.07 13.18 9.55
N HIS A 353 22.99 13.14 8.59
CA HIS A 353 24.08 12.17 8.55
C HIS A 353 25.40 12.82 8.97
N ARG A 354 25.74 12.68 10.26
CA ARG A 354 26.90 13.34 10.88
C ARG A 354 28.23 13.10 10.13
N PRO A 355 28.61 11.87 9.72
CA PRO A 355 29.91 11.67 9.08
C PRO A 355 30.08 12.35 7.72
N LEU A 356 28.99 12.73 7.04
CA LEU A 356 29.05 13.39 5.73
C LEU A 356 28.63 14.86 5.79
N ASP A 357 28.32 15.40 6.96
CA ASP A 357 27.81 16.77 7.15
C ASP A 357 26.68 17.10 6.16
N ALA A 358 25.72 16.18 6.04
CA ALA A 358 24.70 16.23 5.00
C ALA A 358 23.35 15.72 5.48
N LEU A 359 22.29 16.26 4.88
CA LEU A 359 20.90 15.94 5.15
C LEU A 359 20.42 14.83 4.22
N LEU A 360 19.94 13.76 4.80
CA LEU A 360 19.24 12.69 4.11
C LEU A 360 17.75 13.04 4.04
N MET A 361 17.27 13.24 2.82
CA MET A 361 15.89 13.61 2.51
C MET A 361 15.33 12.75 1.40
N SER A 362 14.01 12.62 1.34
CA SER A 362 13.35 11.96 0.21
C SER A 362 13.49 12.78 -1.06
N GLY A 363 13.88 12.13 -2.16
CA GLY A 363 14.07 12.75 -3.46
C GLY A 363 12.97 12.36 -4.45
N ARG A 364 13.40 11.92 -5.63
CA ARG A 364 12.52 11.30 -6.63
C ARG A 364 11.90 10.01 -6.08
N THR A 365 10.88 9.49 -6.75
CA THR A 365 10.14 8.31 -6.31
C THR A 365 11.09 7.15 -5.96
N GLY A 366 10.99 6.63 -4.74
CA GLY A 366 11.84 5.53 -4.25
C GLY A 366 13.32 5.87 -3.96
N HIS A 367 13.70 7.15 -3.98
CA HIS A 367 15.08 7.59 -3.80
C HIS A 367 15.29 8.49 -2.57
N LEU A 368 16.49 8.43 -2.01
CA LEU A 368 16.97 9.38 -1.00
C LEU A 368 18.05 10.29 -1.58
N GLN A 369 17.91 11.58 -1.38
CA GLN A 369 18.93 12.58 -1.67
C GLN A 369 19.73 12.88 -0.42
N LEU A 370 21.05 12.90 -0.56
CA LEU A 370 21.97 13.38 0.46
C LEU A 370 22.44 14.79 0.07
N TYR A 371 22.00 15.79 0.82
CA TYR A 371 22.26 17.20 0.52
C TYR A 371 23.22 17.83 1.52
N SER A 372 24.32 18.40 1.04
CA SER A 372 25.24 19.15 1.88
C SER A 372 24.80 20.60 2.00
N THR A 373 24.55 21.04 3.23
CA THR A 373 24.15 22.43 3.53
C THR A 373 25.32 23.41 3.42
N THR A 374 26.55 22.90 3.55
CA THR A 374 27.79 23.69 3.47
C THR A 374 28.16 24.02 2.02
N SER A 375 27.99 23.06 1.10
CA SER A 375 28.34 23.23 -0.32
C SER A 375 27.18 23.61 -1.22
N ASP A 376 25.94 23.63 -0.70
CA ASP A 376 24.70 23.88 -1.45
C ASP A 376 24.48 22.88 -2.61
N LYS A 377 25.01 21.66 -2.49
CA LYS A 377 24.97 20.62 -3.53
C LYS A 377 24.37 19.31 -3.03
N VAL A 378 23.65 18.63 -3.93
CA VAL A 378 23.24 17.23 -3.74
C VAL A 378 24.48 16.36 -3.96
N LEU A 379 24.96 15.71 -2.90
CA LEU A 379 26.13 14.84 -2.93
C LEU A 379 25.82 13.50 -3.58
N TYR A 380 24.70 12.88 -3.20
CA TYR A 380 24.29 11.56 -3.67
C TYR A 380 22.77 11.51 -3.87
N ASN A 381 22.34 10.73 -4.87
CA ASN A 381 20.94 10.36 -5.07
C ASN A 381 20.87 8.83 -5.10
N ILE A 382 20.38 8.25 -4.00
CA ILE A 382 20.47 6.83 -3.69
C ILE A 382 19.15 6.17 -4.04
N ASP A 383 19.17 5.18 -4.93
CA ASP A 383 18.00 4.34 -5.20
C ASP A 383 17.83 3.34 -4.04
N ILE A 384 16.78 3.52 -3.24
CA ILE A 384 16.48 2.62 -2.15
C ILE A 384 15.60 1.48 -2.62
N THR A 385 14.64 1.76 -3.51
CA THR A 385 13.67 0.77 -3.97
C THR A 385 14.28 -0.24 -4.94
N GLU A 386 15.21 0.21 -5.80
CA GLU A 386 15.81 -0.56 -6.91
C GLU A 386 14.75 -1.20 -7.82
N MET A 387 13.59 -0.54 -7.94
CA MET A 387 12.45 -1.04 -8.69
C MET A 387 12.26 -0.27 -10.00
N ASN A 388 11.79 -0.98 -11.03
CA ASN A 388 11.35 -0.32 -12.25
C ASN A 388 10.09 0.52 -11.96
N SER A 389 10.06 1.77 -12.44
CA SER A 389 8.85 2.60 -12.39
C SER A 389 7.68 1.90 -13.08
N THR A 390 6.52 1.90 -12.43
CA THR A 390 5.29 1.37 -13.03
C THR A 390 4.85 2.30 -14.17
N PRO A 391 4.56 1.77 -15.37
CA PRO A 391 4.16 2.62 -16.49
C PRO A 391 2.80 3.25 -16.19
N SER A 392 2.69 4.56 -16.36
CA SER A 392 1.40 5.23 -16.23
C SER A 392 0.45 4.78 -17.34
N GLU A 393 -0.81 4.53 -16.98
CA GLU A 393 -1.82 4.07 -17.92
C GLU A 393 -2.81 5.19 -18.24
N ARG A 394 -3.48 5.11 -19.39
CA ARG A 394 -4.50 6.09 -19.78
C ARG A 394 -5.68 6.17 -18.80
N LYS A 395 -5.96 5.08 -18.08
CA LYS A 395 -6.98 5.01 -17.03
C LYS A 395 -6.45 5.50 -15.67
N ASN A 396 -5.16 5.33 -15.41
CA ASN A 396 -4.49 5.78 -14.20
C ASN A 396 -3.21 6.55 -14.55
N LEU A 397 -3.36 7.86 -14.70
CA LEU A 397 -2.28 8.76 -15.14
C LEU A 397 -1.15 8.89 -14.10
N LEU A 398 -1.42 8.59 -12.83
CA LEU A 398 -0.47 8.66 -11.72
C LEU A 398 -0.57 7.36 -10.90
N PRO A 399 0.02 6.24 -11.38
CA PRO A 399 0.07 5.03 -10.60
C PRO A 399 0.82 5.30 -9.29
N LEU A 400 0.34 4.72 -8.19
CA LEU A 400 1.05 4.76 -6.93
C LEU A 400 2.32 3.90 -7.08
N GLU A 401 3.50 4.51 -7.02
CA GLU A 401 4.79 3.83 -7.00
C GLU A 401 5.19 3.49 -5.55
N THR A 402 6.13 2.55 -5.37
CA THR A 402 6.65 2.19 -4.04
C THR A 402 7.50 3.31 -3.51
N GLU A 403 7.19 3.79 -2.31
CA GLU A 403 7.79 4.97 -1.73
C GLU A 403 8.36 4.71 -0.35
N ILE A 404 9.33 5.53 0.02
CA ILE A 404 10.00 5.44 1.31
C ILE A 404 9.14 6.16 2.35
N THR A 405 8.66 5.46 3.36
CA THR A 405 7.78 6.01 4.39
C THR A 405 8.54 6.46 5.63
N CYS A 406 9.51 5.65 6.08
CA CYS A 406 10.33 5.94 7.24
C CYS A 406 11.81 5.73 6.96
N VAL A 407 12.63 6.60 7.55
CA VAL A 407 14.09 6.53 7.47
C VAL A 407 14.66 6.83 8.85
N THR A 408 15.68 6.09 9.26
CA THR A 408 16.47 6.39 10.46
C THR A 408 17.93 5.98 10.26
N VAL A 409 18.84 6.68 10.93
CA VAL A 409 20.28 6.45 10.85
C VAL A 409 20.81 6.24 12.27
N SER A 410 21.77 5.34 12.45
CA SER A 410 22.43 5.16 13.74
C SER A 410 23.21 6.40 14.12
N GLY A 411 23.32 6.72 15.41
CA GLY A 411 24.00 7.96 15.86
C GLY A 411 25.46 8.08 15.42
N ASN A 412 26.14 6.95 15.17
CA ASN A 412 27.49 6.89 14.60
C ASN A 412 27.53 6.94 13.04
N GLY A 413 26.39 6.99 12.36
CA GLY A 413 26.27 7.02 10.89
C GLY A 413 26.62 5.71 10.16
N THR A 414 26.86 4.62 10.89
CA THR A 414 27.28 3.34 10.28
C THR A 414 26.14 2.56 9.63
N TRP A 415 24.91 2.69 10.14
CA TRP A 415 23.75 1.97 9.66
C TRP A 415 22.63 2.92 9.28
N LEU A 416 22.03 2.68 8.13
CA LEU A 416 20.81 3.33 7.64
C LEU A 416 19.70 2.29 7.57
N VAL A 417 18.52 2.61 8.08
CA VAL A 417 17.34 1.75 8.02
C VAL A 417 16.23 2.50 7.30
N THR A 418 15.64 1.85 6.29
CA THR A 418 14.58 2.44 5.46
C THR A 418 13.39 1.49 5.42
N SER A 419 12.17 2.05 5.50
CA SER A 419 10.94 1.33 5.20
C SER A 419 10.31 1.84 3.92
N GLU A 420 9.90 0.91 3.06
CA GLU A 420 9.26 1.15 1.79
C GLU A 420 7.84 0.60 1.84
N TYR A 421 6.88 1.34 1.27
CA TYR A 421 5.47 0.95 1.25
C TYR A 421 4.77 1.36 -0.04
N ARG A 422 3.88 0.51 -0.54
CA ARG A 422 2.94 0.78 -1.63
C ARG A 422 1.62 0.07 -1.36
N ASN A 423 0.50 0.79 -1.42
CA ASN A 423 -0.82 0.20 -1.37
C ASN A 423 -1.82 1.03 -2.20
N ASP A 424 -2.24 0.52 -3.35
CA ASP A 424 -3.11 1.22 -4.31
C ASP A 424 -4.57 0.73 -4.30
N GLY A 425 -4.98 -0.03 -3.29
CA GLY A 425 -6.36 -0.54 -3.21
C GLY A 425 -6.64 -1.78 -4.07
N ILE A 426 -5.80 -2.04 -5.08
CA ILE A 426 -6.12 -2.92 -6.21
C ILE A 426 -5.07 -4.01 -6.39
N THR A 427 -3.80 -3.70 -6.20
CA THR A 427 -2.67 -4.62 -6.39
C THR A 427 -2.11 -5.09 -5.05
N TYR A 428 -1.30 -6.14 -5.10
CA TYR A 428 -0.66 -6.69 -3.90
C TYR A 428 0.16 -5.60 -3.20
N PRO A 429 -0.06 -5.34 -1.89
CA PRO A 429 0.67 -4.29 -1.20
C PRO A 429 2.13 -4.69 -1.03
N GLU A 430 3.03 -3.75 -1.31
CA GLU A 430 4.47 -3.95 -1.18
C GLU A 430 4.95 -3.28 0.08
N GLU A 431 5.57 -4.04 0.97
CA GLU A 431 6.14 -3.53 2.21
C GLU A 431 7.50 -4.20 2.43
N LYS A 432 8.53 -3.37 2.59
CA LYS A 432 9.91 -3.81 2.80
C LYS A 432 10.60 -2.97 3.86
N LEU A 433 11.43 -3.62 4.66
CA LEU A 433 12.34 -3.00 5.61
C LEU A 433 13.78 -3.36 5.23
N LYS A 434 14.60 -2.36 4.92
CA LYS A 434 15.98 -2.54 4.47
C LYS A 434 16.99 -1.95 5.46
N PHE A 435 18.05 -2.71 5.70
CA PHE A 435 19.20 -2.33 6.51
C PHE A 435 20.41 -2.14 5.61
N TRP A 436 21.00 -0.95 5.65
CA TRP A 436 22.10 -0.52 4.81
C TRP A 436 23.33 -0.23 5.66
N LEU A 437 24.48 -0.72 5.22
CA LEU A 437 25.78 -0.49 5.86
C LEU A 437 26.51 0.63 5.13
N ALA A 438 27.01 1.61 5.88
CA ALA A 438 27.85 2.67 5.34
C ALA A 438 29.17 2.12 4.79
N GLN A 439 29.59 2.59 3.63
CA GLN A 439 30.84 2.19 2.98
C GLN A 439 31.80 3.37 2.85
N LYS A 440 33.09 3.12 3.09
CA LYS A 440 34.16 4.07 2.78
C LYS A 440 34.74 3.71 1.40
N LYS A 441 34.97 4.71 0.54
CA LYS A 441 35.63 4.61 -0.79
C LYS A 441 34.82 3.98 -1.95
N ASN A 442 33.49 3.88 -1.87
CA ASN A 442 32.63 3.45 -3.00
C ASN A 442 31.77 4.60 -3.55
N PRO A 443 31.32 4.54 -4.82
CA PRO A 443 30.49 5.58 -5.43
C PRO A 443 29.09 5.69 -4.79
N SER A 444 28.59 4.63 -4.14
CA SER A 444 27.39 4.66 -3.32
C SER A 444 27.77 4.67 -1.82
N PRO A 445 27.27 5.61 -1.00
CA PRO A 445 27.67 5.74 0.40
C PRO A 445 27.13 4.59 1.28
N PHE A 446 26.08 3.90 0.83
CA PHE A 446 25.45 2.81 1.55
C PHE A 446 25.32 1.58 0.66
N LYS A 447 25.52 0.40 1.26
CA LYS A 447 25.31 -0.91 0.61
C LYS A 447 24.24 -1.70 1.36
N LEU A 448 23.31 -2.28 0.62
CA LEU A 448 22.28 -3.14 1.18
C LEU A 448 22.91 -4.36 1.87
N ASN A 449 22.55 -4.58 3.13
CA ASN A 449 22.99 -5.72 3.91
C ASN A 449 21.85 -6.73 4.12
N THR A 450 20.70 -6.28 4.63
CA THR A 450 19.55 -7.14 4.92
C THR A 450 18.28 -6.49 4.38
N CYS A 451 17.43 -7.27 3.70
CA CYS A 451 16.11 -6.85 3.22
C CYS A 451 15.04 -7.79 3.78
N VAL A 452 14.07 -7.25 4.49
CA VAL A 452 12.96 -7.99 5.08
C VAL A 452 11.68 -7.62 4.34
N ASN A 453 11.08 -8.59 3.65
CA ASN A 453 9.79 -8.41 3.00
C ASN A 453 8.65 -8.64 4.00
N LEU A 454 7.59 -7.85 3.91
CA LEU A 454 6.39 -7.96 4.75
C LEU A 454 6.74 -7.92 6.26
N SER A 455 7.62 -7.00 6.66
CA SER A 455 8.07 -6.87 8.04
C SER A 455 6.92 -6.66 9.03
N HIS A 456 5.82 -6.03 8.60
CA HIS A 456 4.56 -5.87 9.33
C HIS A 456 3.36 -6.49 8.58
N GLY A 457 3.58 -7.53 7.77
CA GLY A 457 2.50 -8.27 7.13
C GLY A 457 1.74 -7.50 6.04
N GLY A 458 2.41 -6.57 5.36
CA GLY A 458 1.80 -5.73 4.32
C GLY A 458 1.09 -4.49 4.86
N CYS A 459 1.30 -4.17 6.14
CA CYS A 459 0.84 -2.95 6.79
C CYS A 459 1.97 -1.90 6.81
N ASN A 460 1.63 -0.62 6.61
CA ASN A 460 2.62 0.46 6.59
C ASN A 460 3.36 0.57 7.94
N VAL A 461 4.68 0.74 7.89
CA VAL A 461 5.52 1.11 9.04
C VAL A 461 5.36 2.61 9.30
N VAL A 462 4.99 2.97 10.53
CA VAL A 462 4.68 4.35 10.93
C VAL A 462 5.90 5.05 11.53
N SER A 463 6.78 4.31 12.21
CA SER A 463 7.94 4.88 12.87
C SER A 463 9.07 3.85 12.97
N LEU A 464 10.31 4.34 12.82
CA LEU A 464 11.54 3.57 13.01
C LEU A 464 12.43 4.29 14.04
N ALA A 465 13.06 3.52 14.92
CA ALA A 465 14.11 4.00 15.81
C ALA A 465 15.27 3.01 15.82
N ILE A 466 16.50 3.50 15.76
CA ILE A 466 17.71 2.68 15.88
C ILE A 466 18.55 3.19 17.04
N ASN A 467 19.15 2.28 17.80
CA ASN A 467 20.07 2.65 18.88
C ASN A 467 21.30 3.37 18.31
N PHE A 468 21.85 4.33 19.05
CA PHE A 468 23.07 5.09 18.74
C PHE A 468 24.21 4.21 18.19
N ARG A 469 24.48 3.06 18.83
CA ARG A 469 25.55 2.11 18.42
C ARG A 469 25.19 1.23 17.21
N GLY A 470 23.94 1.23 16.76
CA GLY A 470 23.48 0.39 15.64
C GLY A 470 23.42 -1.12 15.96
N HIS A 471 23.15 -1.49 17.22
CA HIS A 471 23.03 -2.91 17.63
C HIS A 471 21.62 -3.48 17.49
N PHE A 472 20.60 -2.66 17.71
CA PHE A 472 19.20 -3.04 17.57
C PHE A 472 18.38 -1.86 17.04
N CYS A 473 17.27 -2.18 16.39
CA CYS A 473 16.32 -1.26 15.78
C CYS A 473 14.89 -1.69 16.15
N VAL A 474 13.99 -0.73 16.26
CA VAL A 474 12.57 -0.96 16.56
C VAL A 474 11.73 -0.36 15.44
N SER A 475 10.79 -1.15 14.93
CA SER A 475 9.79 -0.71 13.97
C SER A 475 8.39 -0.77 14.56
N ALA A 476 7.57 0.24 14.32
CA ALA A 476 6.16 0.29 14.71
C ALA A 476 5.28 0.30 13.45
N GLY A 477 4.33 -0.63 13.34
CA GLY A 477 3.49 -0.79 12.17
C GLY A 477 2.03 -0.48 12.42
N THR A 478 1.29 -0.16 11.35
CA THR A 478 -0.18 -0.03 11.41
C THR A 478 -0.89 -1.33 11.80
N ASP A 479 -0.19 -2.46 11.84
CA ASP A 479 -0.62 -3.75 12.39
C ASP A 479 -0.73 -3.79 13.92
N GLN A 480 -0.61 -2.65 14.60
CA GLN A 480 -0.67 -2.51 16.06
C GLN A 480 0.40 -3.31 16.80
N LYS A 481 1.56 -3.48 16.17
CA LYS A 481 2.71 -4.19 16.75
C LYS A 481 3.96 -3.34 16.67
N ILE A 482 4.84 -3.53 17.65
CA ILE A 482 6.23 -3.12 17.57
C ILE A 482 7.10 -4.35 17.38
N ARG A 483 8.12 -4.27 16.52
CA ARG A 483 9.08 -5.35 16.29
C ARG A 483 10.48 -4.88 16.62
N ILE A 484 11.24 -5.75 17.28
CA ILE A 484 12.62 -5.49 17.68
C ILE A 484 13.54 -6.31 16.79
N TRP A 485 14.42 -5.61 16.08
CA TRP A 485 15.41 -6.16 15.16
C TRP A 485 16.79 -6.08 15.79
N LYS A 486 17.55 -7.17 15.79
CA LYS A 486 18.89 -7.21 16.36
C LYS A 486 19.91 -7.71 15.34
N ARG A 487 21.12 -7.18 15.45
CA ARG A 487 22.25 -7.58 14.63
C ARG A 487 22.86 -8.88 15.15
N GLU A 488 22.93 -9.89 14.29
CA GLU A 488 23.60 -11.16 14.54
C GLU A 488 24.82 -11.31 13.63
N SER A 489 25.90 -11.89 14.16
CA SER A 489 27.10 -12.20 13.38
C SER A 489 27.31 -13.70 13.32
N THR A 490 27.24 -14.26 12.12
CA THR A 490 27.53 -15.68 11.87
C THR A 490 28.95 -15.79 11.33
N ILE A 491 29.80 -16.57 12.00
CA ILE A 491 31.18 -16.82 11.57
C ILE A 491 31.16 -18.10 10.73
N LEU A 492 31.30 -17.98 9.41
CA LEU A 492 31.59 -19.10 8.52
C LEU A 492 33.11 -19.25 8.37
N PRO A 493 33.64 -20.45 8.06
CA PRO A 493 35.07 -20.74 8.03
C PRO A 493 35.91 -19.81 7.12
N HIS A 494 35.29 -19.08 6.19
CA HIS A 494 35.97 -18.13 5.31
C HIS A 494 35.34 -16.72 5.27
N LYS A 495 34.32 -16.41 6.10
CA LYS A 495 33.71 -15.06 6.12
C LYS A 495 32.84 -14.80 7.36
N LYS A 496 32.99 -13.63 7.96
CA LYS A 496 32.05 -13.09 8.97
C LYS A 496 30.87 -12.44 8.23
N ILE A 497 29.67 -13.00 8.38
CA ILE A 497 28.43 -12.44 7.82
C ILE A 497 27.66 -11.76 8.94
N ILE A 498 27.27 -10.50 8.70
CA ILE A 498 26.41 -9.73 9.61
C ILE A 498 25.01 -9.71 9.00
N THR A 499 24.00 -10.11 9.78
CA THR A 499 22.58 -10.10 9.38
C THR A 499 21.72 -9.47 10.45
N TRP A 500 20.54 -8.98 10.07
CA TRP A 500 19.53 -8.47 10.99
C TRP A 500 18.37 -9.46 11.12
N SER A 501 18.05 -9.86 12.34
CA SER A 501 16.96 -10.81 12.65
C SER A 501 15.87 -10.13 13.51
N CYS A 502 14.62 -10.55 13.34
CA CYS A 502 13.53 -10.15 14.23
C CYS A 502 13.62 -10.98 15.51
N VAL A 503 13.86 -10.34 16.65
CA VAL A 503 13.93 -11.02 17.96
C VAL A 503 12.52 -11.31 18.45
N THR A 504 11.63 -10.32 18.40
CA THR A 504 10.28 -10.43 18.94
C THR A 504 9.34 -9.42 18.29
N ALA A 505 8.04 -9.71 18.39
CA ALA A 505 6.96 -8.79 18.09
C ALA A 505 6.12 -8.57 19.36
N CYS A 506 6.06 -7.33 19.84
CA CYS A 506 5.31 -6.96 21.03
C CYS A 506 3.97 -6.32 20.67
N TYR A 507 2.93 -6.62 21.44
CA TYR A 507 1.56 -6.11 21.29
C TYR A 507 0.99 -5.73 22.66
N TYR A 508 0.14 -4.71 22.71
CA TYR A 508 -0.36 -4.14 23.96
C TYR A 508 -1.83 -4.50 24.28
N SER A 509 -2.65 -4.92 23.32
CA SER A 509 -4.09 -5.22 23.51
C SER A 509 -4.43 -6.71 23.35
N LEU A 510 -5.44 -7.18 24.11
CA LEU A 510 -6.02 -8.53 24.07
C LEU A 510 -6.88 -8.81 22.81
N GLY A 511 -6.98 -7.84 21.90
CA GLY A 511 -7.68 -7.96 20.62
C GLY A 511 -6.87 -8.79 19.62
N THR A 512 -6.77 -10.10 19.86
CA THR A 512 -6.42 -11.04 18.78
C THR A 512 -7.67 -11.33 17.96
N SER A 513 -8.11 -10.35 17.19
CA SER A 513 -9.12 -10.49 16.13
C SER A 513 -9.20 -9.20 15.31
N GLN A 514 -9.22 -9.32 13.98
CA GLN A 514 -9.54 -8.30 12.97
C GLN A 514 -8.44 -7.50 12.22
N PHE A 515 -7.17 -7.45 12.61
CA PHE A 515 -6.13 -6.79 11.76
C PHE A 515 -4.98 -7.72 11.36
N LEU A 516 -5.31 -8.98 11.02
CA LEU A 516 -4.39 -9.88 10.35
C LEU A 516 -4.36 -9.50 8.86
N SER A 517 -3.32 -8.76 8.49
CA SER A 517 -3.03 -8.25 7.15
C SER A 517 -4.06 -7.28 6.55
N ASN A 518 -3.53 -6.32 5.80
CA ASN A 518 -4.29 -5.40 4.95
C ASN A 518 -5.44 -6.13 4.24
N SER A 519 -6.66 -5.57 4.24
CA SER A 519 -7.85 -6.18 3.62
C SER A 519 -7.59 -6.58 2.17
N ILE A 520 -6.76 -5.82 1.47
CA ILE A 520 -6.34 -6.10 0.10
C ILE A 520 -5.41 -7.31 0.04
N LEU A 521 -4.43 -7.41 0.95
CA LEU A 521 -3.56 -8.58 1.05
C LEU A 521 -4.37 -9.84 1.41
N ASN A 522 -5.42 -9.69 2.23
CA ASN A 522 -6.36 -10.76 2.49
C ASN A 522 -7.14 -11.12 1.22
N ASN A 523 -7.69 -10.15 0.47
CA ASN A 523 -8.38 -10.41 -0.80
C ASN A 523 -7.47 -11.12 -1.82
N PHE A 524 -6.18 -10.76 -1.89
CA PHE A 524 -5.19 -11.44 -2.72
C PHE A 524 -4.87 -12.86 -2.22
N LYS A 525 -4.81 -13.09 -0.90
CA LYS A 525 -4.67 -14.45 -0.32
C LYS A 525 -5.92 -15.31 -0.56
N ILE A 526 -7.10 -14.68 -0.53
CA ILE A 526 -8.42 -15.28 -0.75
C ILE A 526 -8.68 -15.54 -2.25
N GLY A 527 -7.95 -14.89 -3.15
CA GLY A 527 -8.17 -14.97 -4.59
C GLY A 527 -9.41 -14.19 -5.08
N GLU A 528 -10.00 -13.33 -4.25
CA GLU A 528 -11.07 -12.43 -4.66
C GLU A 528 -10.51 -11.36 -5.61
N LYS A 529 -10.95 -11.37 -6.88
CA LYS A 529 -10.61 -10.32 -7.83
C LYS A 529 -11.28 -9.02 -7.37
N VAL A 530 -10.48 -8.03 -7.01
CA VAL A 530 -10.96 -6.65 -6.86
C VAL A 530 -11.47 -6.20 -8.23
N ASP A 531 -12.77 -5.93 -8.35
CA ASP A 531 -13.37 -5.44 -9.59
C ASP A 531 -12.66 -4.17 -10.03
N LYS A 532 -12.00 -4.24 -11.19
CA LYS A 532 -11.48 -3.04 -11.85
C LYS A 532 -12.70 -2.22 -12.26
N GLY A 533 -13.05 -1.23 -11.44
CA GLY A 533 -14.21 -0.36 -11.65
C GLY A 533 -14.39 -0.01 -13.13
N SER A 534 -15.62 -0.15 -13.61
CA SER A 534 -16.04 0.19 -14.96
C SER A 534 -15.94 1.70 -15.19
N VAL A 535 -14.75 2.19 -15.54
CA VAL A 535 -14.55 3.61 -15.88
C VAL A 535 -14.96 3.82 -17.34
N GLU A 536 -16.24 4.09 -17.58
CA GLU A 536 -16.78 4.40 -18.90
C GLU A 536 -16.56 5.85 -19.34
N THR A 537 -15.97 6.75 -18.54
CA THR A 537 -15.64 8.11 -19.01
C THR A 537 -14.30 8.64 -18.49
N MET A 538 -13.42 9.09 -19.39
CA MET A 538 -12.13 9.74 -19.09
C MET A 538 -12.28 11.28 -19.17
N PRO A 539 -12.68 11.98 -18.09
CA PRO A 539 -13.03 13.40 -18.15
C PRO A 539 -11.84 14.32 -18.47
N TYR A 540 -10.61 13.93 -18.15
CA TYR A 540 -9.42 14.77 -18.31
C TYR A 540 -9.10 15.08 -19.79
N LEU A 541 -9.60 14.28 -20.74
CA LEU A 541 -9.36 14.48 -22.18
C LEU A 541 -10.06 15.72 -22.75
N THR A 542 -11.21 16.12 -22.18
CA THR A 542 -12.07 17.16 -22.75
C THR A 542 -12.55 18.20 -21.74
N LYS A 543 -12.70 17.87 -20.45
CA LYS A 543 -13.21 18.79 -19.42
C LYS A 543 -12.06 19.62 -18.84
N VAL A 544 -12.34 20.91 -18.58
CA VAL A 544 -11.36 21.90 -18.08
C VAL A 544 -11.92 22.56 -16.82
N GLY A 545 -11.06 22.90 -15.85
CA GLY A 545 -11.44 23.78 -14.72
C GLY A 545 -12.30 23.13 -13.64
N LYS A 546 -12.39 21.79 -13.60
CA LYS A 546 -12.96 21.07 -12.45
C LYS A 546 -11.95 21.08 -11.30
N LYS A 547 -12.44 21.00 -10.04
CA LYS A 547 -11.58 20.84 -8.87
C LYS A 547 -10.63 19.63 -9.02
N ASP A 548 -11.05 18.57 -9.70
CA ASP A 548 -10.26 17.33 -9.92
C ASP A 548 -9.53 17.27 -11.27
N ASP A 549 -9.16 18.42 -11.85
CA ASP A 549 -8.39 18.45 -13.11
C ASP A 549 -6.93 18.02 -12.91
N ILE A 550 -6.69 16.71 -12.99
CA ILE A 550 -5.37 16.10 -12.74
C ILE A 550 -4.26 16.64 -13.67
N ILE A 551 -4.58 16.94 -14.93
CA ILE A 551 -3.60 17.47 -15.91
C ILE A 551 -3.18 18.88 -15.51
N GLY A 552 -4.13 19.70 -15.06
CA GLY A 552 -3.85 21.03 -14.52
C GLY A 552 -2.95 20.99 -13.28
N ARG A 553 -3.20 20.04 -12.36
CA ARG A 553 -2.36 19.82 -11.17
C ARG A 553 -0.95 19.34 -11.54
N ILE A 554 -0.81 18.40 -12.48
CA ILE A 554 0.51 17.93 -12.97
C ILE A 554 1.30 19.05 -13.64
N LEU A 555 0.65 19.86 -14.49
CA LEU A 555 1.26 21.04 -15.10
C LEU A 555 1.53 22.17 -14.10
N ASN A 556 1.03 22.11 -12.88
CA ASN A 556 1.34 23.06 -11.83
C ASN A 556 1.86 22.38 -10.57
N ILE A 557 2.56 21.24 -10.73
CA ILE A 557 3.07 20.43 -9.62
C ILE A 557 3.90 21.22 -8.61
N HIS A 558 4.57 22.27 -9.09
CA HIS A 558 5.37 23.16 -8.26
C HIS A 558 4.54 24.01 -7.29
N LYS A 559 3.27 24.29 -7.59
CA LYS A 559 2.31 25.05 -6.78
C LYS A 559 1.35 24.17 -5.96
N GLU A 560 1.26 22.89 -6.28
CA GLU A 560 0.37 21.94 -5.61
C GLU A 560 1.12 21.25 -4.46
N TYR A 561 0.53 21.16 -3.26
CA TYR A 561 1.15 20.48 -2.12
C TYR A 561 1.13 18.95 -2.26
N SER A 562 0.02 18.39 -2.74
CA SER A 562 -0.13 16.95 -3.03
C SER A 562 -0.91 16.76 -4.34
N LEU A 563 -0.56 15.76 -5.14
CA LEU A 563 -1.36 15.35 -6.31
C LEU A 563 -2.44 14.31 -5.94
N PHE A 564 -2.36 13.72 -4.74
CA PHE A 564 -3.29 12.72 -4.23
C PHE A 564 -4.17 13.34 -3.14
N ASP A 565 -5.48 13.06 -3.18
CA ASP A 565 -6.35 13.35 -2.05
C ASP A 565 -6.00 12.40 -0.89
N GLY A 566 -5.95 12.91 0.34
CA GLY A 566 -5.51 12.15 1.52
C GLY A 566 -6.31 10.86 1.82
N GLY A 567 -7.45 10.67 1.14
CA GLY A 567 -8.22 9.43 1.12
C GLY A 567 -7.55 8.30 0.34
N MET A 568 -6.96 8.57 -0.84
CA MET A 568 -6.40 7.54 -1.74
C MET A 568 -5.20 6.79 -1.14
N ILE A 569 -4.37 7.45 -0.33
CA ILE A 569 -3.20 6.83 0.32
C ILE A 569 -3.62 5.91 1.48
N ASN A 570 -4.85 6.08 1.98
CA ASN A 570 -5.40 5.35 3.12
C ASN A 570 -6.57 4.43 2.74
N GLU A 571 -6.85 4.23 1.45
CA GLU A 571 -7.88 3.30 1.01
C GLU A 571 -7.56 1.88 1.52
N GLY A 572 -8.46 1.33 2.33
CA GLY A 572 -8.32 0.00 2.93
C GLY A 572 -7.89 -0.03 4.41
N ILE A 573 -7.61 1.11 5.06
CA ILE A 573 -7.32 1.17 6.50
C ILE A 573 -8.52 1.79 7.22
N GLU A 574 -9.33 0.97 7.91
CA GLU A 574 -10.31 1.49 8.87
C GLU A 574 -9.56 2.22 9.98
N ARG A 575 -9.61 3.56 9.97
CA ARG A 575 -9.00 4.39 11.02
C ARG A 575 -9.81 4.26 12.31
N ASN A 576 -9.44 3.29 13.13
CA ASN A 576 -9.73 3.35 14.56
C ASN A 576 -8.61 4.13 15.24
N ASP A 577 -8.79 5.44 15.36
CA ASP A 577 -7.81 6.34 15.98
C ASP A 577 -7.44 5.90 17.41
N GLU A 578 -8.37 5.25 18.12
CA GLU A 578 -8.17 4.70 19.47
C GLU A 578 -7.06 3.63 19.59
N PHE A 579 -6.77 2.89 18.51
CA PHE A 579 -5.79 1.78 18.52
C PHE A 579 -4.65 1.96 17.53
N SER A 580 -4.65 3.06 16.77
CA SER A 580 -3.64 3.30 15.76
C SER A 580 -2.24 3.52 16.36
N MET A 581 -1.21 2.95 15.75
CA MET A 581 0.17 3.16 16.21
C MET A 581 0.64 4.60 15.95
N GLY A 582 1.46 5.10 16.87
CA GLY A 582 2.18 6.36 16.74
C GLY A 582 3.69 6.15 16.71
N GLY A 583 4.44 7.19 17.10
CA GLY A 583 5.90 7.18 17.14
C GLY A 583 6.49 6.19 18.14
N VAL A 584 7.73 5.77 17.85
CA VAL A 584 8.58 4.96 18.73
C VAL A 584 9.92 5.65 18.98
N ALA A 585 10.46 5.52 20.18
CA ALA A 585 11.78 6.01 20.55
C ALA A 585 12.53 5.00 21.42
N ILE A 586 13.86 5.10 21.39
CA ILE A 586 14.78 4.30 22.21
C ILE A 586 15.52 5.26 23.15
N SER A 587 15.70 4.88 24.41
CA SER A 587 16.49 5.66 25.36
C SER A 587 17.96 5.75 24.95
N GLN A 588 18.68 6.79 25.40
CA GLN A 588 20.08 7.02 25.02
C GLN A 588 21.00 5.84 25.38
N ASP A 589 20.74 5.17 26.51
CA ASP A 589 21.46 3.97 26.96
C ASP A 589 20.98 2.67 26.26
N GLY A 590 19.86 2.74 25.53
CA GLY A 590 19.24 1.60 24.85
C GLY A 590 18.50 0.62 25.75
N SER A 591 18.27 0.92 27.03
CA SER A 591 17.60 0.01 27.99
C SER A 591 16.07 0.03 27.88
N LEU A 592 15.49 1.15 27.43
CA LEU A 592 14.05 1.37 27.36
C LEU A 592 13.60 1.72 25.95
N ILE A 593 12.40 1.25 25.61
CA ILE A 593 11.69 1.57 24.37
C ILE A 593 10.36 2.23 24.76
N ALA A 594 10.09 3.41 24.21
CA ALA A 594 8.81 4.10 24.35
C ALA A 594 8.02 3.98 23.05
N ALA A 595 6.78 3.48 23.11
CA ALA A 595 5.94 3.27 21.94
C ALA A 595 4.48 3.70 22.20
N TRP A 596 3.91 4.43 21.24
CA TRP A 596 2.51 4.84 21.26
C TRP A 596 1.59 3.75 20.69
N PHE A 597 0.62 3.31 21.50
CA PHE A 597 -0.52 2.48 21.10
C PHE A 597 -1.81 3.32 21.26
N GLY A 598 -2.28 3.95 20.19
CA GLY A 598 -3.42 4.87 20.23
C GLY A 598 -3.16 6.08 21.14
N CYS A 599 -3.98 6.23 22.18
CA CYS A 599 -3.80 7.26 23.23
C CYS A 599 -2.93 6.83 24.42
N LYS A 600 -2.30 5.64 24.37
CA LYS A 600 -1.54 5.07 25.50
C LYS A 600 -0.06 4.99 25.15
N LEU A 601 0.78 5.60 25.98
CA LEU A 601 2.23 5.56 25.82
C LEU A 601 2.79 4.40 26.66
N THR A 602 3.43 3.44 26.02
CA THR A 602 3.93 2.22 26.66
C THR A 602 5.46 2.24 26.76
N LEU A 603 5.98 1.74 27.87
CA LEU A 603 7.42 1.60 28.12
C LEU A 603 7.79 0.12 28.19
N TRP A 604 8.78 -0.29 27.39
CA TRP A 604 9.22 -1.67 27.26
C TRP A 604 10.71 -1.79 27.60
N ASP A 605 11.07 -2.92 28.18
CA ASP A 605 12.47 -3.31 28.39
C ASP A 605 13.06 -3.85 27.09
N SER A 606 14.19 -3.31 26.64
CA SER A 606 14.82 -3.74 25.38
C SER A 606 15.49 -5.11 25.46
N HIS A 607 15.88 -5.57 26.65
CA HIS A 607 16.60 -6.84 26.85
C HIS A 607 15.63 -7.99 27.10
N LEU A 608 14.71 -7.81 28.04
CA LEU A 608 13.70 -8.81 28.42
C LEU A 608 12.48 -8.79 27.47
N CYS A 609 12.38 -7.77 26.62
CA CYS A 609 11.26 -7.58 25.69
C CYS A 609 9.89 -7.56 26.39
N SER A 610 9.85 -7.08 27.63
CA SER A 610 8.66 -7.08 28.48
C SER A 610 8.14 -5.67 28.74
N LEU A 611 6.81 -5.53 28.86
CA LEU A 611 6.16 -4.28 29.20
C LEU A 611 6.52 -3.89 30.64
N ARG A 612 7.09 -2.69 30.83
CA ARG A 612 7.45 -2.13 32.14
C ARG A 612 6.32 -1.29 32.72
N SER A 613 5.77 -0.37 31.94
CA SER A 613 4.72 0.54 32.41
C SER A 613 3.88 1.11 31.25
N THR A 614 2.70 1.63 31.58
CA THR A 614 1.86 2.40 30.65
C THR A 614 1.59 3.77 31.24
N LEU A 615 1.95 4.81 30.49
CA LEU A 615 1.67 6.21 30.82
C LEU A 615 0.38 6.63 30.11
N THR A 616 -0.60 7.09 30.88
CA THR A 616 -1.88 7.56 30.36
C THR A 616 -2.30 8.86 31.04
N HIS A 617 -2.81 9.81 30.26
CA HIS A 617 -3.32 11.08 30.78
C HIS A 617 -4.50 11.55 29.92
N PRO A 618 -5.60 12.10 30.51
CA PRO A 618 -6.78 12.51 29.74
C PRO A 618 -6.47 13.55 28.65
N ALA A 619 -5.55 14.47 28.90
CA ALA A 619 -5.13 15.49 27.93
C ALA A 619 -4.35 14.94 26.72
N LEU A 620 -3.99 13.64 26.72
CA LEU A 620 -3.27 12.97 25.63
C LEU A 620 -4.20 12.13 24.73
N ARG A 621 -5.52 12.28 24.85
CA ARG A 621 -6.50 11.74 23.89
C ARG A 621 -6.74 12.78 22.79
N PRO A 622 -6.82 12.41 21.49
CA PRO A 622 -7.22 11.09 20.97
C PRO A 622 -6.09 10.14 20.56
N LYS A 623 -4.99 10.60 19.95
CA LYS A 623 -3.89 9.74 19.45
C LYS A 623 -2.51 10.36 19.70
N GLY A 624 -1.55 9.55 20.13
CA GLY A 624 -0.14 9.93 20.19
C GLY A 624 0.54 9.90 18.83
N VAL A 625 1.36 10.92 18.55
CA VAL A 625 2.00 11.13 17.24
C VAL A 625 3.50 10.86 17.30
N GLN A 626 4.26 11.59 18.11
CA GLN A 626 5.70 11.38 18.29
C GLN A 626 6.07 11.23 19.76
N VAL A 627 7.24 10.66 19.98
CA VAL A 627 7.86 10.49 21.30
C VAL A 627 9.37 10.54 21.13
N GLN A 628 10.06 11.20 22.06
CA GLN A 628 11.52 11.22 22.15
C GLN A 628 11.96 11.28 23.62
N PHE A 629 13.05 10.59 23.93
CA PHE A 629 13.72 10.71 25.22
C PHE A 629 14.55 12.00 25.24
N GLY A 630 14.67 12.62 26.42
CA GLY A 630 15.65 13.68 26.62
C GLY A 630 17.08 13.13 26.59
N SER A 631 18.05 14.04 26.42
CA SER A 631 19.49 13.73 26.43
C SER A 631 20.12 14.14 27.77
N ASN A 632 21.27 13.55 28.12
CA ASN A 632 22.12 13.91 29.27
C ASN A 632 21.34 14.10 30.60
N ASP A 633 21.36 15.31 31.18
CA ASP A 633 20.68 15.64 32.44
C ASP A 633 19.14 15.61 32.34
N ALA A 634 18.60 15.53 31.12
CA ALA A 634 17.18 15.37 30.83
C ALA A 634 16.82 13.93 30.43
N ALA A 635 17.74 12.96 30.55
CA ALA A 635 17.51 11.57 30.12
C ALA A 635 16.36 10.88 30.87
N HIS A 636 16.03 11.33 32.08
CA HIS A 636 14.86 10.86 32.83
C HIS A 636 13.54 11.49 32.39
N TYR A 637 13.55 12.40 31.41
CA TYR A 637 12.33 12.95 30.81
C TYR A 637 11.99 12.28 29.49
N LEU A 638 10.68 12.05 29.31
CA LEU A 638 10.12 11.56 28.06
C LEU A 638 9.18 12.61 27.50
N VAL A 639 9.52 13.14 26.33
CA VAL A 639 8.75 14.18 25.65
C VAL A 639 7.88 13.52 24.59
N CYS A 640 6.58 13.79 24.64
CA CYS A 640 5.62 13.15 23.77
C CYS A 640 4.60 14.15 23.23
N THR A 641 4.11 13.90 22.03
CA THR A 641 3.18 14.78 21.32
C THR A 641 1.92 14.03 20.91
N THR A 642 0.80 14.74 20.94
CA THR A 642 -0.45 14.37 20.28
C THR A 642 -0.78 15.42 19.22
N GLU A 643 -1.90 15.28 18.52
CA GLU A 643 -2.36 16.30 17.55
C GLU A 643 -2.65 17.68 18.19
N HIS A 644 -2.89 17.74 19.51
CA HIS A 644 -3.33 18.95 20.21
C HIS A 644 -2.49 19.32 21.43
N CYS A 645 -1.43 18.57 21.75
CA CYS A 645 -0.58 18.92 22.88
C CYS A 645 0.83 18.36 22.80
N LEU A 646 1.73 19.03 23.53
CA LEU A 646 3.07 18.58 23.89
C LEU A 646 3.06 18.28 25.40
N ALA A 647 3.55 17.12 25.82
CA ALA A 647 3.66 16.76 27.23
C ALA A 647 5.02 16.17 27.56
N VAL A 648 5.54 16.52 28.74
CA VAL A 648 6.80 16.00 29.27
C VAL A 648 6.51 15.16 30.51
N TRP A 649 6.90 13.90 30.45
CA TRP A 649 6.80 12.94 31.54
C TRP A 649 8.13 12.82 32.27
N SER A 650 8.07 12.68 33.58
CA SER A 650 9.20 12.26 34.41
C SER A 650 9.15 10.74 34.57
N LEU A 651 10.18 10.04 34.09
CA LEU A 651 10.28 8.57 34.22
C LEU A 651 10.55 8.14 35.66
N LEU A 652 11.09 9.02 36.50
CA LEU A 652 11.34 8.74 37.92
C LEU A 652 10.05 8.74 38.74
N SER A 653 9.13 9.67 38.45
CA SER A 653 7.86 9.80 39.17
C SER A 653 6.67 9.17 38.43
N LEU A 654 6.84 8.80 37.16
CA LEU A 654 5.80 8.32 36.25
C LEU A 654 4.60 9.29 36.14
N THR A 655 4.87 10.60 36.27
CA THR A 655 3.87 11.67 36.19
C THR A 655 4.22 12.69 35.12
N VAL A 656 3.20 13.36 34.57
CA VAL A 656 3.39 14.52 33.69
C VAL A 656 3.99 15.66 34.51
N LYS A 657 5.17 16.12 34.14
CA LYS A 657 5.81 17.28 34.77
C LYS A 657 5.15 18.58 34.33
N TRP A 658 4.92 18.71 33.02
CA TRP A 658 4.19 19.80 32.41
C TRP A 658 3.66 19.39 31.03
N TYR A 659 2.63 20.08 30.56
CA TYR A 659 2.13 19.95 29.21
C TYR A 659 1.63 21.30 28.72
N VAL A 660 1.62 21.49 27.40
CA VAL A 660 1.16 22.71 26.73
C VAL A 660 0.26 22.32 25.58
N GLN A 661 -0.86 23.04 25.42
CA GLN A 661 -1.77 22.86 24.29
C GLN A 661 -1.19 23.60 23.07
N LEU A 662 -0.80 22.82 22.07
CA LEU A 662 -0.15 23.25 20.84
C LEU A 662 -0.63 22.30 19.74
N HIS A 663 -0.57 22.68 18.47
CA HIS A 663 -0.85 21.75 17.37
C HIS A 663 0.46 21.30 16.74
N PRO A 664 1.20 20.36 17.36
CA PRO A 664 2.54 20.04 16.92
C PRO A 664 2.53 19.21 15.64
N THR A 665 3.44 19.52 14.75
CA THR A 665 3.64 18.80 13.50
C THR A 665 4.89 17.93 13.53
N CYS A 666 5.94 18.36 14.22
CA CYS A 666 7.16 17.58 14.42
C CYS A 666 7.93 18.02 15.66
N LEU A 667 8.46 17.03 16.37
CA LEU A 667 9.35 17.12 17.51
C LEU A 667 10.73 16.60 17.11
N ALA A 668 11.76 17.39 17.41
CA ALA A 668 13.14 17.01 17.24
C ALA A 668 13.95 17.26 18.52
N ALA A 669 14.84 16.32 18.83
CA ALA A 669 15.82 16.43 19.91
C ALA A 669 17.17 16.78 19.31
N ASP A 670 17.91 17.65 19.98
CA ASP A 670 19.34 17.75 19.78
C ASP A 670 19.99 16.51 20.40
N PRO A 671 20.78 15.71 19.65
CA PRO A 671 21.43 14.56 20.26
C PRO A 671 22.72 14.92 21.01
N ALA A 672 23.20 16.17 20.92
CA ALA A 672 24.37 16.66 21.67
C ALA A 672 24.00 17.51 22.90
N SER A 673 22.82 18.14 22.90
CA SER A 673 22.35 18.96 24.02
C SER A 673 20.95 18.55 24.50
N ASN A 674 20.45 19.22 25.54
CA ASN A 674 19.15 18.89 26.13
C ASN A 674 18.04 19.79 25.57
N LYS A 675 18.33 20.45 24.43
CA LYS A 675 17.41 21.31 23.71
C LYS A 675 16.58 20.46 22.76
N MET A 676 15.31 20.82 22.65
CA MET A 676 14.37 20.23 21.71
C MET A 676 13.68 21.35 20.94
N ALA A 677 13.26 21.05 19.73
CA ALA A 677 12.54 21.96 18.86
C ALA A 677 11.23 21.31 18.45
N ILE A 678 10.17 22.08 18.51
CA ILE A 678 8.85 21.67 18.06
C ILE A 678 8.28 22.69 17.09
N THR A 679 7.62 22.17 16.08
CA THR A 679 6.93 22.95 15.05
C THR A 679 5.43 22.81 15.20
N THR A 680 4.69 23.85 14.83
CA THR A 680 3.22 23.81 14.80
C THR A 680 2.66 23.81 13.39
N VAL A 681 1.36 23.54 13.26
CA VAL A 681 0.61 23.65 12.00
C VAL A 681 0.72 25.03 11.35
N ASN A 682 0.95 26.07 12.14
CA ASN A 682 1.16 27.44 11.66
C ASN A 682 2.62 27.70 11.21
N ASN A 683 3.45 26.65 11.13
CA ASN A 683 4.90 26.72 10.90
C ASN A 683 5.69 27.48 11.98
N ASP A 684 5.10 27.74 13.15
CA ASP A 684 5.83 28.33 14.27
C ASP A 684 6.84 27.33 14.83
N VAL A 685 8.03 27.78 15.18
CA VAL A 685 9.11 26.96 15.75
C VAL A 685 9.39 27.38 17.18
N TYR A 686 9.31 26.44 18.10
CA TYR A 686 9.61 26.63 19.52
C TYR A 686 10.82 25.81 19.91
N ILE A 687 11.85 26.46 20.46
CA ILE A 687 13.03 25.78 21.03
C ILE A 687 12.88 25.80 22.55
N PHE A 688 12.99 24.65 23.20
CA PHE A 688 12.77 24.50 24.64
C PHE A 688 13.69 23.44 25.24
N THR A 689 13.72 23.36 26.57
CA THR A 689 14.34 22.25 27.30
C THR A 689 13.26 21.46 28.04
N PRO A 690 13.36 20.13 28.19
CA PRO A 690 12.38 19.33 28.95
C PRO A 690 12.22 19.80 30.41
N HIS A 691 13.19 20.56 30.93
CA HIS A 691 13.19 21.10 32.27
C HIS A 691 12.12 22.16 32.53
N SER A 692 11.81 23.01 31.54
CA SER A 692 10.90 24.14 31.67
C SER A 692 9.81 24.13 30.60
N SER A 693 8.60 24.52 30.97
CA SER A 693 7.51 24.76 30.02
C SER A 693 7.65 26.07 29.25
N THR A 694 8.55 26.97 29.66
CA THR A 694 8.82 28.21 28.93
C THR A 694 9.81 27.94 27.80
N PRO A 695 9.46 28.24 26.54
CA PRO A 695 10.40 28.09 25.45
C PRO A 695 11.59 29.02 25.66
N LEU A 696 12.78 28.54 25.30
CA LEU A 696 13.98 29.37 25.19
C LEU A 696 13.84 30.38 24.06
N MET A 697 13.13 30.00 23.00
CA MET A 697 12.88 30.85 21.83
C MET A 697 11.58 30.46 21.14
N GLU A 698 10.86 31.48 20.67
CA GLU A 698 9.63 31.35 19.87
C GLU A 698 9.86 32.05 18.55
N ILE A 699 9.59 31.37 17.45
CA ILE A 699 9.70 31.90 16.09
C ILE A 699 8.34 31.73 15.46
N TYR A 700 7.67 32.84 15.18
CA TYR A 700 6.35 32.82 14.57
C TYR A 700 6.46 32.97 13.06
N CYS A 701 5.82 32.08 12.31
CA CYS A 701 5.71 32.16 10.85
C CYS A 701 4.33 32.74 10.51
N LEU A 702 4.19 34.08 10.57
CA LEU A 702 2.92 34.72 10.24
C LEU A 702 2.63 34.69 8.73
N GLU A 703 1.40 34.29 8.36
CA GLU A 703 0.73 34.88 7.19
C GLU A 703 0.48 36.38 7.48
N PRO A 704 0.80 37.32 6.56
CA PRO A 704 0.46 38.71 6.80
C PRO A 704 -1.03 38.94 6.54
N ALA A 705 -1.82 39.03 7.61
CA ALA A 705 -2.96 39.94 7.63
C ALA A 705 -2.43 41.34 8.01
N GLN A 706 -2.68 42.30 7.12
CA GLN A 706 -2.34 43.73 7.21
C GLN A 706 -2.15 44.29 8.63
N SER A 707 -0.97 44.83 8.93
CA SER A 707 -0.79 45.88 9.95
C SER A 707 0.50 46.68 9.73
N ASP A 708 0.39 48.00 9.85
CA ASP A 708 1.26 49.06 9.31
C ASP A 708 2.60 49.35 10.05
N ASP A 709 3.11 48.49 10.92
CA ASP A 709 4.40 48.76 11.60
C ASP A 709 5.42 47.63 11.40
N GLY A 710 6.28 47.83 10.40
CA GLY A 710 7.28 46.90 9.90
C GLY A 710 8.53 46.76 10.76
N ARG A 711 8.45 45.91 11.80
CA ARG A 711 9.60 45.25 12.44
C ARG A 711 9.41 43.72 12.40
N LEU A 712 10.44 42.96 12.02
CA LEU A 712 10.62 41.60 12.56
C LEU A 712 11.42 41.75 13.85
N GLU A 713 10.72 41.92 14.97
CA GLU A 713 11.32 41.70 16.28
C GLU A 713 11.24 40.20 16.60
N ALA A 714 12.29 39.65 17.21
CA ALA A 714 12.09 38.57 18.16
C ALA A 714 11.21 39.14 19.28
N ILE A 715 9.88 39.04 19.13
CA ILE A 715 8.98 39.53 20.16
C ILE A 715 9.02 38.51 21.30
N SER A 716 9.99 38.66 22.20
CA SER A 716 9.84 38.23 23.58
C SER A 716 8.66 39.01 24.16
N ARG A 717 7.43 38.48 24.04
CA ARG A 717 6.26 39.04 24.73
C ARG A 717 6.35 38.70 26.22
N ARG A 718 7.31 39.30 26.92
CA ARG A 718 7.40 39.19 28.38
C ARG A 718 6.39 40.05 29.13
N ASN A 719 5.57 40.88 28.47
CA ASN A 719 4.54 41.67 29.14
C ASN A 719 3.28 41.87 28.27
N MET A 720 2.12 41.51 28.86
CA MET A 720 0.70 41.74 28.50
C MET A 720 -0.09 40.56 27.88
N PRO A 721 -1.38 40.39 28.25
CA PRO A 721 -1.84 39.20 28.95
C PRO A 721 -2.59 38.16 28.10
N ALA A 722 -2.51 36.91 28.57
CA ALA A 722 -3.25 35.77 28.07
C ALA A 722 -4.74 35.82 28.42
N SER A 723 -5.59 35.84 27.39
CA SER A 723 -7.02 35.45 27.42
C SER A 723 -7.96 36.23 28.36
N LYS A 724 -9.25 36.24 28.03
CA LYS A 724 -10.33 36.78 28.88
C LYS A 724 -10.45 36.11 30.27
N PHE A 725 -9.66 35.05 30.53
CA PHE A 725 -9.61 34.34 31.80
C PHE A 725 -8.62 34.98 32.81
N GLY A 726 -7.57 35.66 32.33
CA GLY A 726 -6.64 36.40 33.20
C GLY A 726 -7.24 37.69 33.78
N ALA A 727 -8.25 38.26 33.11
CA ALA A 727 -8.95 39.46 33.55
C ALA A 727 -9.90 39.22 34.74
N LEU A 728 -10.36 37.98 34.95
CA LEU A 728 -11.23 37.60 36.08
C LEU A 728 -10.45 37.29 37.37
N LEU A 729 -9.17 36.92 37.26
CA LEU A 729 -8.30 36.63 38.41
C LEU A 729 -7.54 37.87 38.92
N ALA A 730 -7.49 38.93 38.13
CA ALA A 730 -6.81 40.19 38.47
C ALA A 730 -7.73 41.22 39.17
N GLU A 731 -8.95 40.85 39.57
CA GLU A 731 -9.85 41.73 40.32
C GLU A 731 -9.65 41.66 41.84
N HIS A 732 -8.65 40.90 42.33
CA HIS A 732 -8.44 40.78 43.78
C HIS A 732 -7.11 41.29 44.34
N ARG A 733 -6.20 41.87 43.53
CA ARG A 733 -4.98 42.52 44.06
C ARG A 733 -4.45 43.65 43.16
N VAL A 734 -5.06 44.84 43.27
CA VAL A 734 -4.41 46.11 42.90
C VAL A 734 -4.74 47.19 43.94
N SER A 735 -3.84 47.33 44.91
CA SER A 735 -3.49 48.57 45.62
C SER A 735 -1.98 48.37 45.85
N GLU A 736 -1.08 48.97 45.09
CA GLU A 736 -0.58 50.32 45.33
C GLU A 736 0.55 50.65 44.32
N VAL A 737 0.55 51.91 43.87
CA VAL A 737 1.73 52.76 43.54
C VAL A 737 2.41 52.61 42.16
N LEU A 738 1.87 53.43 41.24
CA LEU A 738 2.48 54.40 40.31
C LEU A 738 4.02 54.61 40.33
N ALA A 739 4.66 54.73 39.14
CA ALA A 739 5.15 56.01 38.57
C ALA A 739 5.99 55.89 37.27
N ALA A 740 5.73 56.83 36.35
CA ALA A 740 6.62 57.49 35.37
C ALA A 740 6.94 56.87 33.97
N ARG A 741 6.68 57.71 32.94
CA ARG A 741 7.01 57.71 31.49
C ARG A 741 8.08 58.82 31.23
N PRO A 742 8.52 59.16 29.99
CA PRO A 742 9.09 58.39 28.86
C PRO A 742 10.32 59.13 28.21
N ALA A 743 10.93 58.61 27.13
CA ALA A 743 11.65 59.42 26.13
C ALA A 743 11.80 58.71 24.76
N GLN A 744 11.58 59.45 23.68
CA GLN A 744 11.62 59.06 22.25
C GLN A 744 13.02 59.18 21.65
N LEU A 745 13.32 58.37 20.63
CA LEU A 745 14.19 58.71 19.47
C LEU A 745 13.90 57.73 18.32
N GLN A 746 13.74 58.27 17.10
CA GLN A 746 13.53 57.52 15.85
C GLN A 746 14.85 57.07 15.20
N PRO A 747 14.82 56.03 14.35
CA PRO A 747 15.73 55.92 13.21
C PRO A 747 15.00 55.66 11.88
N ASP A 748 15.11 56.62 10.96
CA ASP A 748 15.10 56.36 9.52
C ASP A 748 16.47 55.79 9.10
N ASP A 749 16.52 55.03 8.00
CA ASP A 749 17.69 54.41 7.34
C ASP A 749 18.06 52.93 7.65
N LEU A 750 17.08 52.05 7.89
CA LEU A 750 17.36 50.58 7.93
C LEU A 750 16.26 49.66 7.36
N LEU A 751 15.33 50.21 6.57
CA LEU A 751 14.06 49.56 6.19
C LEU A 751 14.03 48.82 4.85
N SER A 752 15.11 48.76 4.06
CA SER A 752 15.06 48.17 2.71
C SER A 752 15.40 46.68 2.61
N LEU A 753 16.12 46.09 3.59
CA LEU A 753 16.64 44.72 3.48
C LEU A 753 15.64 43.63 3.93
N GLY A 754 14.66 43.98 4.78
CA GLY A 754 13.78 43.01 5.47
C GLY A 754 12.57 42.52 4.69
N ARG A 755 12.08 43.28 3.69
CA ARG A 755 10.92 42.87 2.86
C ARG A 755 11.21 41.66 1.97
N ASN A 756 12.46 41.52 1.51
CA ASN A 756 12.84 40.42 0.61
C ASN A 756 12.89 39.07 1.31
N VAL A 757 13.29 39.03 2.58
CA VAL A 757 13.52 37.75 3.28
C VAL A 757 12.22 37.04 3.63
N ILE A 758 11.15 37.78 3.96
CA ILE A 758 9.83 37.19 4.29
C ILE A 758 9.11 36.72 3.02
N ALA A 759 9.16 37.49 1.93
CA ALA A 759 8.67 37.04 0.63
C ALA A 759 9.44 35.79 0.15
N GLN A 760 10.75 35.76 0.37
CA GLN A 760 11.61 34.61 0.05
C GLN A 760 11.39 33.38 0.96
N PHE A 761 10.81 33.52 2.15
CA PHE A 761 10.54 32.35 3.01
C PHE A 761 9.19 31.70 2.67
N LEU A 762 8.23 32.50 2.19
CA LEU A 762 6.89 32.06 1.76
C LEU A 762 6.83 31.69 0.26
N SER A 763 7.85 32.03 -0.55
CA SER A 763 7.93 31.74 -1.99
C SER A 763 8.45 30.33 -2.31
N ALA A 764 8.93 29.56 -1.32
CA ALA A 764 9.49 28.25 -1.57
C ALA A 764 8.41 27.30 -2.13
N ALA A 765 8.61 26.86 -3.36
CA ALA A 765 7.61 26.08 -4.07
C ALA A 765 7.27 24.76 -3.31
N PRO A 766 5.98 24.39 -3.14
CA PRO A 766 5.51 23.21 -2.40
C PRO A 766 6.17 21.85 -2.69
N HIS A 767 6.91 21.68 -3.79
CA HIS A 767 7.64 20.46 -4.15
C HIS A 767 9.09 20.42 -3.63
N MET A 768 9.55 21.52 -3.03
CA MET A 768 10.90 21.76 -2.55
C MET A 768 11.00 21.67 -1.04
N MET A 769 9.89 21.92 -0.36
CA MET A 769 9.82 22.00 1.08
C MET A 769 9.17 20.72 1.61
N PRO A 770 9.89 19.88 2.37
CA PRO A 770 9.20 19.11 3.40
C PRO A 770 8.49 20.14 4.32
N PRO A 771 7.31 19.85 4.90
CA PRO A 771 6.66 20.77 5.83
C PRO A 771 7.69 21.27 6.87
N MET A 772 7.59 22.55 7.27
CA MET A 772 8.52 23.19 8.23
C MET A 772 8.75 22.36 9.49
N SER A 773 7.78 21.49 9.77
CA SER A 773 7.88 20.45 10.75
C SER A 773 9.18 19.66 10.73
N LEU A 774 9.63 19.22 9.56
CA LEU A 774 10.77 18.34 9.39
C LEU A 774 12.14 19.05 9.46
N LEU A 775 12.17 20.39 9.53
CA LEU A 775 13.43 21.16 9.57
C LEU A 775 13.99 21.35 10.99
N CYS A 776 13.26 20.96 12.04
CA CYS A 776 13.68 21.14 13.43
C CYS A 776 14.93 20.35 13.83
N THR A 777 15.09 19.11 13.34
CA THR A 777 16.23 18.23 13.67
C THR A 777 17.57 18.84 13.21
N PRO A 778 17.72 19.26 11.94
CA PRO A 778 18.94 19.92 11.47
C PRO A 778 19.21 21.27 12.14
N ILE A 779 18.15 22.03 12.45
CA ILE A 779 18.27 23.36 13.06
C ILE A 779 18.99 23.25 14.41
N LEU A 780 18.66 22.25 15.21
CA LEU A 780 19.28 22.03 16.53
C LEU A 780 20.73 21.56 16.42
N GLU A 781 21.03 20.63 15.50
CA GLU A 781 22.38 20.08 15.35
C GLU A 781 23.38 21.08 14.75
N HIS A 782 22.93 22.06 13.96
CA HIS A 782 23.80 23.12 13.45
C HIS A 782 24.03 24.26 14.48
N ILE A 783 23.07 24.46 15.39
CA ILE A 783 23.17 25.43 16.50
C ILE A 783 24.28 25.05 17.51
N SER A 784 24.61 23.77 17.64
CA SER A 784 25.51 23.26 18.69
C SER A 784 27.00 23.50 18.42
N GLY A 785 27.39 23.93 17.21
CA GLY A 785 28.72 24.41 16.82
C GLY A 785 29.86 24.18 17.81
N GLN A 786 30.35 22.96 17.93
CA GLN A 786 31.60 22.65 18.63
C GLN A 786 32.45 21.69 17.79
N LYS A 787 33.70 22.09 17.55
CA LYS A 787 34.79 21.18 17.15
C LYS A 787 35.11 20.34 18.39
N GLU A 788 34.95 19.02 18.31
CA GLU A 788 35.47 18.13 19.34
C GLU A 788 37.00 18.11 19.29
N SER A 789 37.57 18.30 20.48
CA SER A 789 38.97 18.14 20.82
C SER A 789 39.41 16.69 20.68
N GLU A 790 40.58 16.50 20.09
CA GLU A 790 41.30 15.22 20.02
C GLU A 790 41.57 14.68 21.42
N GLU A 791 41.01 13.51 21.74
CA GLU A 791 41.58 12.54 22.67
C GLU A 791 41.01 11.16 22.30
N ALA A 792 41.64 10.53 21.31
CA ALA A 792 41.39 9.13 20.95
C ALA A 792 42.40 8.26 21.72
N ALA A 793 41.90 7.40 22.60
CA ALA A 793 42.67 6.29 23.14
C ALA A 793 42.71 5.17 22.09
N GLU A 794 43.92 4.77 21.75
CA GLU A 794 44.29 3.69 20.83
C GLU A 794 43.82 2.32 21.37
N GLU A 795 43.08 1.56 20.56
CA GLU A 795 43.15 0.10 20.55
C GLU A 795 43.20 -0.34 19.09
N GLU A 796 44.40 -0.76 18.66
CA GLU A 796 44.69 -1.34 17.35
C GLU A 796 44.20 -2.80 17.31
N GLU A 797 43.46 -3.17 16.26
CA GLU A 797 43.43 -4.55 15.77
C GLU A 797 43.87 -4.53 14.31
N GLU A 798 45.03 -5.15 14.07
CA GLU A 798 45.67 -5.34 12.78
C GLU A 798 44.76 -6.10 11.81
N VAL A 799 44.59 -5.58 10.60
CA VAL A 799 44.08 -6.34 9.45
C VAL A 799 45.18 -6.35 8.42
N GLU A 800 45.82 -7.51 8.26
CA GLU A 800 46.77 -7.77 7.18
C GLU A 800 46.08 -7.59 5.82
N GLU A 801 46.58 -6.64 5.03
CA GLU A 801 46.36 -6.57 3.59
C GLU A 801 47.14 -7.72 2.95
N MET A 802 46.47 -8.45 2.05
CA MET A 802 47.13 -9.43 1.20
C MET A 802 46.93 -9.02 -0.25
N ASP A 803 48.07 -8.82 -0.91
CA ASP A 803 48.26 -8.29 -2.25
C ASP A 803 47.46 -9.03 -3.34
N VAL A 804 46.98 -8.23 -4.30
CA VAL A 804 46.35 -8.69 -5.53
C VAL A 804 47.41 -8.74 -6.62
N ASP A 805 47.89 -9.94 -6.94
CA ASP A 805 48.61 -10.17 -8.19
C ASP A 805 47.62 -10.37 -9.35
N ALA A 806 47.88 -9.63 -10.41
CA ALA A 806 47.19 -9.67 -11.68
C ALA A 806 47.82 -10.70 -12.63
N ALA A 807 47.01 -11.47 -13.38
CA ALA A 807 47.22 -11.78 -14.81
C ALA A 807 46.29 -12.89 -15.37
N SER A 808 46.01 -12.76 -16.69
CA SER A 808 45.57 -13.73 -17.71
C SER A 808 44.14 -14.31 -17.58
N SER A 809 43.21 -14.16 -18.54
CA SER A 809 43.19 -14.31 -20.02
C SER A 809 43.05 -15.76 -20.52
N ASP A 810 42.01 -15.93 -21.34
CA ASP A 810 41.78 -16.88 -22.44
C ASP A 810 41.16 -18.29 -22.18
N ASP A 811 39.98 -18.44 -22.80
CA ASP A 811 39.37 -19.54 -23.57
C ASP A 811 39.94 -20.98 -23.48
N GLU A 812 39.04 -21.96 -23.26
CA GLU A 812 38.67 -23.02 -24.23
C GLU A 812 37.78 -24.12 -23.61
N GLU A 813 36.84 -24.63 -24.42
CA GLU A 813 35.93 -25.76 -24.16
C GLU A 813 36.65 -27.13 -24.13
N VAL A 814 36.32 -28.04 -23.19
CA VAL A 814 36.23 -29.49 -23.45
C VAL A 814 35.24 -30.18 -22.50
N ASP A 815 34.26 -30.87 -23.08
CA ASP A 815 33.31 -31.81 -22.47
C ASP A 815 33.96 -32.98 -21.71
N LYS A 816 33.54 -33.21 -20.45
CA LYS A 816 33.40 -34.56 -19.86
C LYS A 816 32.23 -34.64 -18.88
N LYS A 817 31.28 -35.53 -19.19
CA LYS A 817 30.16 -35.97 -18.34
C LYS A 817 30.64 -36.41 -16.95
N LEU A 818 30.07 -35.83 -15.89
CA LEU A 818 30.01 -36.38 -14.55
C LEU A 818 28.73 -35.87 -13.86
N ASP A 819 28.04 -36.78 -13.19
CA ASP A 819 26.73 -36.62 -12.56
C ASP A 819 26.65 -35.42 -11.60
N ILE A 820 25.72 -34.49 -11.85
CA ILE A 820 25.35 -33.44 -10.90
C ILE A 820 24.21 -33.98 -10.04
N SER A 821 24.59 -34.70 -8.98
CA SER A 821 23.77 -34.89 -7.80
C SER A 821 23.79 -33.60 -6.96
N THR A 822 22.60 -33.02 -6.74
CA THR A 822 22.21 -32.26 -5.54
C THR A 822 23.15 -31.16 -5.05
N SER A 823 22.91 -29.93 -5.54
CA SER A 823 23.14 -28.71 -4.76
C SER A 823 22.17 -28.65 -3.56
N PRO A 824 22.63 -28.37 -2.33
CA PRO A 824 21.76 -28.27 -1.17
C PRO A 824 20.88 -27.02 -1.23
N LYS A 825 19.58 -27.20 -0.99
CA LYS A 825 18.60 -26.11 -0.89
C LYS A 825 18.85 -25.30 0.38
N ILE A 826 18.78 -23.98 0.25
CA ILE A 826 18.89 -22.95 1.29
C ILE A 826 17.61 -22.97 2.17
N ALA A 827 17.37 -24.07 2.88
CA ALA A 827 16.25 -24.23 3.81
C ALA A 827 16.66 -24.88 5.14
N GLU A 828 17.96 -25.06 5.37
CA GLU A 828 18.48 -25.61 6.61
C GLU A 828 19.65 -24.75 7.05
N LEU A 829 19.38 -23.81 7.95
CA LEU A 829 20.30 -23.36 8.98
C LEU A 829 19.52 -22.50 9.98
N TRP A 830 19.27 -23.09 11.15
CA TRP A 830 18.74 -22.51 12.39
C TRP A 830 17.22 -22.40 12.53
N THR A 831 16.56 -23.57 12.63
CA THR A 831 15.41 -23.72 13.54
C THR A 831 15.87 -24.39 14.83
N PRO A 832 15.49 -23.89 16.03
CA PRO A 832 15.66 -24.66 17.26
C PRO A 832 14.96 -26.01 17.05
N ASN A 833 15.59 -27.09 17.51
CA ASN A 833 15.19 -28.48 17.25
C ASN A 833 13.81 -28.83 17.85
N TYR A 834 12.76 -28.34 17.19
CA TYR A 834 11.35 -28.57 17.51
C TYR A 834 10.96 -30.02 17.26
N GLU A 835 11.71 -30.75 16.43
CA GLU A 835 11.45 -32.15 16.10
C GLU A 835 11.92 -33.09 17.22
N GLU A 836 13.11 -32.92 17.81
CA GLU A 836 13.52 -33.71 18.99
C GLU A 836 12.63 -33.46 20.22
N VAL A 837 12.14 -32.23 20.41
CA VAL A 837 11.21 -31.89 21.49
C VAL A 837 9.80 -32.43 21.21
N LYS A 838 9.36 -32.46 19.95
CA LYS A 838 8.11 -33.13 19.53
C LYS A 838 8.22 -34.64 19.65
N GLU A 839 9.35 -35.25 19.33
CA GLU A 839 9.55 -36.70 19.41
C GLU A 839 9.70 -37.18 20.87
N LYS A 840 10.38 -36.40 21.73
CA LYS A 840 10.40 -36.61 23.19
C LYS A 840 9.04 -36.36 23.83
N ARG A 841 8.24 -35.38 23.35
CA ARG A 841 6.84 -35.21 23.78
C ARG A 841 5.93 -36.32 23.24
N LEU A 842 6.09 -36.79 22.01
CA LEU A 842 5.31 -37.91 21.45
C LEU A 842 5.58 -39.21 22.20
N LYS A 843 6.86 -39.51 22.49
CA LYS A 843 7.29 -40.67 23.31
C LYS A 843 6.88 -40.53 24.79
N LYS A 844 6.55 -39.32 25.25
CA LYS A 844 6.00 -39.05 26.59
C LYS A 844 4.47 -39.11 26.61
N ILE A 845 3.80 -38.69 25.54
CA ILE A 845 2.34 -38.71 25.34
C ILE A 845 1.81 -40.13 25.09
N LEU A 846 2.60 -41.00 24.46
CA LEU A 846 2.29 -42.43 24.35
C LEU A 846 2.46 -43.21 25.68
N ASN A 847 3.08 -42.59 26.69
CA ASN A 847 3.46 -43.23 27.96
C ASN A 847 2.85 -42.58 29.21
N GLU A 848 2.04 -41.52 29.09
CA GLU A 848 1.26 -40.96 30.21
C GLU A 848 -0.17 -41.55 30.21
N PRO A 849 -0.75 -41.90 31.37
CA PRO A 849 -1.91 -42.76 31.42
C PRO A 849 -3.19 -42.01 31.05
N PHE A 850 -4.11 -42.73 30.41
CA PHE A 850 -5.54 -42.45 30.19
C PHE A 850 -6.34 -42.18 31.50
N LEU A 851 -5.88 -41.31 32.40
CA LEU A 851 -6.52 -41.04 33.70
C LEU A 851 -7.94 -40.48 33.55
N ASP A 852 -8.15 -39.52 32.64
CA ASP A 852 -9.47 -38.92 32.41
C ASP A 852 -10.46 -39.92 31.78
N LEU A 853 -9.98 -40.80 30.89
CA LEU A 853 -10.79 -41.86 30.30
C LEU A 853 -11.16 -42.92 31.36
N HIS A 854 -10.24 -43.23 32.28
CA HIS A 854 -10.50 -44.13 33.40
C HIS A 854 -11.62 -43.58 34.30
N GLU A 855 -11.57 -42.30 34.69
CA GLU A 855 -12.65 -41.67 35.47
C GLU A 855 -14.00 -41.65 34.72
N SER A 856 -13.99 -41.37 33.41
CA SER A 856 -15.20 -41.32 32.58
C SER A 856 -15.85 -42.71 32.41
N ILE A 857 -15.04 -43.76 32.19
CA ILE A 857 -15.49 -45.15 32.09
C ILE A 857 -16.01 -45.65 33.44
N VAL A 858 -15.30 -45.36 34.53
CA VAL A 858 -15.71 -45.76 35.90
C VAL A 858 -17.03 -45.07 36.30
N LYS A 859 -17.25 -43.80 35.92
CA LYS A 859 -18.55 -43.12 36.13
C LYS A 859 -19.70 -43.75 35.35
N GLN A 860 -19.47 -44.26 34.14
CA GLN A 860 -20.53 -44.84 33.29
C GLN A 860 -20.81 -46.32 33.58
N HIS A 861 -19.81 -47.11 33.97
CA HIS A 861 -19.90 -48.57 34.12
C HIS A 861 -19.82 -49.09 35.57
N GLY A 862 -19.90 -48.21 36.57
CA GLY A 862 -19.89 -48.59 38.00
C GLY A 862 -18.55 -49.20 38.45
N SER A 863 -18.55 -50.00 39.52
CA SER A 863 -17.38 -50.62 40.20
C SER A 863 -16.58 -51.63 39.36
N SER A 864 -16.17 -51.25 38.15
CA SER A 864 -15.39 -52.05 37.21
C SER A 864 -13.92 -51.63 37.23
N THR A 865 -12.97 -52.57 37.31
CA THR A 865 -11.53 -52.28 37.25
C THR A 865 -10.98 -52.56 35.86
N VAL A 866 -10.14 -51.66 35.33
CA VAL A 866 -9.48 -51.86 34.04
C VAL A 866 -8.32 -52.83 34.23
N VAL A 867 -8.35 -53.96 33.51
CA VAL A 867 -7.31 -55.00 33.59
C VAL A 867 -6.21 -54.74 32.58
N LYS A 868 -6.59 -54.49 31.33
CA LYS A 868 -5.68 -54.29 30.20
C LYS A 868 -6.34 -53.39 29.15
N TRP A 869 -5.55 -52.63 28.43
CA TRP A 869 -5.99 -51.92 27.24
C TRP A 869 -4.92 -51.95 26.15
N TYR A 870 -5.34 -51.90 24.89
CA TYR A 870 -4.45 -51.76 23.74
C TYR A 870 -5.19 -51.10 22.56
N THR A 871 -4.44 -50.54 21.63
CA THR A 871 -4.96 -49.98 20.39
C THR A 871 -4.55 -50.84 19.20
N GLU A 872 -5.49 -51.05 18.29
CA GLU A 872 -5.26 -51.70 16.99
C GLU A 872 -5.80 -50.81 15.86
N ASP A 873 -5.33 -51.00 14.63
CA ASP A 873 -5.90 -50.32 13.47
C ASP A 873 -7.35 -50.80 13.27
N TYR A 874 -8.27 -49.88 12.97
CA TYR A 874 -9.70 -50.22 12.88
C TYR A 874 -10.01 -51.19 11.73
N SER A 875 -9.17 -51.19 10.69
CA SER A 875 -9.24 -52.05 9.51
C SER A 875 -7.89 -52.07 8.80
N ASP A 876 -7.55 -53.21 8.19
CA ASP A 876 -6.36 -53.37 7.33
C ASP A 876 -6.46 -52.57 6.02
N LYS A 877 -7.67 -52.13 5.66
CA LYS A 877 -8.00 -51.31 4.48
C LYS A 877 -8.20 -49.84 4.86
N LEU A 878 -7.97 -48.92 3.91
CA LEU A 878 -8.19 -47.49 4.10
C LEU A 878 -9.69 -47.16 4.29
N VAL A 879 -10.14 -47.07 5.54
CA VAL A 879 -11.52 -46.69 5.89
C VAL A 879 -11.72 -45.16 5.97
N GLY A 880 -10.68 -44.42 6.37
CA GLY A 880 -10.75 -42.96 6.59
C GLY A 880 -10.12 -42.13 5.46
N TYR A 881 -10.91 -41.20 4.87
CA TYR A 881 -10.40 -40.31 3.83
C TYR A 881 -9.57 -39.15 4.39
N LEU A 882 -9.98 -38.53 5.50
CA LEU A 882 -9.35 -37.31 6.08
C LEU A 882 -8.82 -37.51 7.51
N GLY A 883 -8.70 -38.75 7.98
CA GLY A 883 -8.16 -39.08 9.30
C GLY A 883 -7.81 -40.56 9.40
N ASP A 884 -7.01 -40.93 10.39
CA ASP A 884 -6.73 -42.33 10.73
C ASP A 884 -7.77 -42.82 11.74
N HIS A 885 -8.20 -44.07 11.57
CA HIS A 885 -9.19 -44.72 12.43
C HIS A 885 -8.54 -45.86 13.21
N LEU A 886 -8.68 -45.83 14.53
CA LEU A 886 -8.14 -46.81 15.46
C LEU A 886 -9.27 -47.42 16.29
N ARG A 887 -9.09 -48.66 16.72
CA ARG A 887 -9.93 -49.29 17.74
C ARG A 887 -9.16 -49.35 19.05
N LEU A 888 -9.79 -48.91 20.14
CA LEU A 888 -9.29 -49.07 21.50
C LEU A 888 -10.07 -50.18 22.19
N VAL A 889 -9.38 -51.24 22.61
CA VAL A 889 -9.96 -52.36 23.34
C VAL A 889 -9.54 -52.27 24.80
N ILE A 890 -10.53 -52.26 25.69
CA ILE A 890 -10.36 -52.14 27.15
C ILE A 890 -11.02 -53.35 27.81
N THR A 891 -10.24 -54.21 28.46
CA THR A 891 -10.75 -55.34 29.24
C THR A 891 -11.12 -54.85 30.63
N LEU A 892 -12.42 -54.86 30.93
CA LEU A 892 -12.99 -54.49 32.23
C LEU A 892 -13.28 -55.75 33.05
N ASN A 893 -12.91 -55.75 34.33
CA ASN A 893 -13.34 -56.76 35.29
C ASN A 893 -14.49 -56.20 36.13
N SER A 894 -15.67 -56.78 35.98
CA SER A 894 -16.84 -56.49 36.80
C SER A 894 -17.27 -57.78 37.50
N ASN A 895 -17.09 -57.84 38.82
CA ASN A 895 -17.49 -58.98 39.66
C ASN A 895 -16.91 -60.34 39.23
N GLY A 896 -15.66 -60.38 38.75
CA GLY A 896 -14.97 -61.62 38.34
C GLY A 896 -15.24 -62.05 36.90
N ILE A 897 -16.00 -61.27 36.13
CA ILE A 897 -16.24 -61.49 34.70
C ILE A 897 -15.47 -60.43 33.92
N GLU A 898 -14.55 -60.88 33.07
CA GLU A 898 -13.84 -60.03 32.12
C GLU A 898 -14.72 -59.74 30.91
N LYS A 899 -14.90 -58.45 30.58
CA LYS A 899 -15.64 -57.99 29.41
C LYS A 899 -14.80 -56.98 28.65
N ASP A 900 -14.65 -57.20 27.36
CA ASP A 900 -13.99 -56.24 26.47
C ASP A 900 -14.96 -55.14 26.04
N LEU A 901 -14.55 -53.90 26.30
CA LEU A 901 -15.18 -52.68 25.78
C LEU A 901 -14.37 -52.19 24.59
N LYS A 902 -15.02 -52.04 23.44
CA LYS A 902 -14.40 -51.51 22.21
C LYS A 902 -14.87 -50.09 21.96
N LEU A 903 -13.92 -49.20 21.72
CA LEU A 903 -14.14 -47.78 21.45
C LEU A 903 -13.53 -47.40 20.11
N PHE A 904 -14.16 -46.44 19.43
CA PHE A 904 -13.68 -45.91 18.15
C PHE A 904 -12.83 -44.66 18.38
N ILE A 905 -11.67 -44.59 17.73
CA ILE A 905 -10.76 -43.44 17.80
C ILE A 905 -10.57 -42.87 16.39
N LYS A 906 -10.80 -41.55 16.25
CA LYS A 906 -10.41 -40.77 15.08
C LYS A 906 -9.23 -39.87 15.45
N CYS A 907 -8.16 -39.90 14.67
CA CYS A 907 -6.99 -39.04 14.89
C CYS A 907 -6.42 -38.48 13.58
N ILE A 908 -5.54 -37.49 13.70
CA ILE A 908 -4.82 -36.93 12.55
C ILE A 908 -3.97 -38.04 11.89
N PRO A 909 -3.85 -38.08 10.54
CA PRO A 909 -3.09 -39.12 9.86
C PRO A 909 -1.68 -39.29 10.42
N ARG A 910 -1.32 -40.53 10.81
CA ARG A 910 -0.05 -40.85 11.48
C ARG A 910 1.09 -41.11 10.51
N HIS A 911 0.77 -41.72 9.37
CA HIS A 911 1.78 -42.21 8.41
C HIS A 911 2.01 -41.27 7.22
N ASN A 912 1.04 -40.43 6.87
CA ASN A 912 1.15 -39.48 5.75
C ASN A 912 1.30 -38.04 6.25
N LYS A 913 2.55 -37.57 6.38
CA LYS A 913 2.90 -36.24 6.88
C LYS A 913 2.29 -35.11 6.04
N TRP A 914 2.26 -35.26 4.71
CA TRP A 914 1.68 -34.27 3.80
C TRP A 914 0.18 -34.13 4.08
N LYS A 915 -0.54 -35.26 4.12
CA LYS A 915 -1.98 -35.31 4.40
C LYS A 915 -2.32 -34.70 5.75
N ALA A 916 -1.55 -35.02 6.79
CA ALA A 916 -1.71 -34.45 8.13
C ALA A 916 -1.57 -32.91 8.12
N LYS A 917 -0.53 -32.39 7.43
CA LYS A 917 -0.34 -30.94 7.27
C LYS A 917 -1.47 -30.30 6.47
N TYR A 918 -1.90 -30.94 5.38
CA TYR A 918 -2.99 -30.47 4.53
C TYR A 918 -4.32 -30.34 5.30
N ILE A 919 -4.69 -31.34 6.09
CA ILE A 919 -5.90 -31.32 6.93
C ILE A 919 -5.81 -30.24 8.02
N GLN A 920 -4.65 -30.06 8.63
CA GLN A 920 -4.42 -28.99 9.62
C GLN A 920 -4.57 -27.61 9.00
N GLU A 921 -4.04 -27.41 7.79
CA GLU A 921 -4.16 -26.14 7.06
C GLU A 921 -5.59 -25.82 6.60
N LEU A 922 -6.40 -26.84 6.28
CA LEU A 922 -7.83 -26.69 5.98
C LEU A 922 -8.70 -26.53 7.24
N MET A 923 -8.11 -26.64 8.43
CA MET A 923 -8.76 -26.58 9.74
C MET A 923 -9.86 -27.65 9.96
N PHE A 924 -9.97 -28.69 9.12
CA PHE A 924 -11.06 -29.68 9.22
C PHE A 924 -11.12 -30.36 10.59
N PHE A 925 -9.97 -30.79 11.13
CA PHE A 925 -9.92 -31.41 12.46
C PHE A 925 -10.25 -30.40 13.57
N GLN A 926 -9.89 -29.13 13.39
CA GLN A 926 -10.19 -28.06 14.34
C GLN A 926 -11.67 -27.65 14.33
N LYS A 927 -12.31 -27.66 13.16
CA LYS A 927 -13.76 -27.50 13.02
C LYS A 927 -14.52 -28.58 13.77
N GLU A 928 -14.14 -29.84 13.55
CA GLU A 928 -14.73 -30.97 14.25
C GLU A 928 -14.49 -30.88 15.75
N TYR A 929 -13.29 -30.51 16.19
CA TYR A 929 -12.98 -30.27 17.61
C TYR A 929 -13.91 -29.22 18.24
N ILE A 930 -14.10 -28.06 17.60
CA ILE A 930 -14.99 -27.00 18.10
C ILE A 930 -16.44 -27.45 18.11
N MET A 931 -16.88 -28.17 17.07
CA MET A 931 -18.23 -28.74 17.00
C MET A 931 -18.49 -29.69 18.17
N LEU A 932 -17.57 -30.63 18.40
CA LEU A 932 -17.66 -31.65 19.43
C LEU A 932 -17.50 -31.09 20.85
N SER A 933 -16.56 -30.17 21.08
CA SER A 933 -16.20 -29.67 22.42
C SER A 933 -17.02 -28.47 22.91
N LYS A 934 -17.55 -27.65 22.00
CA LYS A 934 -18.31 -26.43 22.37
C LYS A 934 -19.77 -26.53 21.99
N LEU A 935 -20.08 -26.73 20.72
CA LEU A 935 -21.46 -26.64 20.24
C LEU A 935 -22.29 -27.84 20.70
N PHE A 936 -21.76 -29.06 20.55
CA PHE A 936 -22.44 -30.28 20.99
C PHE A 936 -22.67 -30.41 22.49
N ASN A 937 -21.89 -29.70 23.33
CA ASN A 937 -22.19 -29.62 24.76
C ASN A 937 -23.45 -28.80 25.06
N ASN A 938 -23.88 -27.96 24.13
CA ASN A 938 -25.10 -27.15 24.24
C ASN A 938 -26.29 -27.77 23.47
N PHE A 939 -26.04 -28.81 22.68
CA PHE A 939 -27.08 -29.55 21.95
C PHE A 939 -27.60 -30.68 22.83
N LYS A 940 -28.90 -30.96 22.75
CA LYS A 940 -29.48 -32.06 23.53
C LYS A 940 -29.10 -33.40 22.91
N ASP A 941 -28.54 -34.30 23.72
CA ASP A 941 -28.36 -35.70 23.34
C ASP A 941 -29.71 -36.42 23.39
N GLY A 942 -30.09 -37.04 22.27
CA GLY A 942 -31.26 -37.91 22.19
C GLY A 942 -30.90 -39.33 22.62
N GLU A 943 -31.79 -39.97 23.39
CA GLU A 943 -31.68 -41.40 23.73
C GLU A 943 -32.61 -42.25 22.86
N GLY A 944 -32.30 -43.55 22.73
CA GLY A 944 -33.10 -44.50 21.95
C GLY A 944 -33.26 -44.09 20.47
N SER A 945 -34.50 -44.06 19.98
CA SER A 945 -34.85 -43.67 18.60
C SER A 945 -34.72 -42.17 18.30
N ARG A 946 -34.39 -41.34 19.31
CA ARG A 946 -34.07 -39.91 19.11
C ARG A 946 -32.58 -39.66 18.92
N LYS A 947 -31.73 -40.65 19.14
CA LYS A 947 -30.27 -40.54 18.94
C LYS A 947 -29.95 -40.35 17.46
N TRP A 948 -29.15 -39.34 17.13
CA TRP A 948 -28.79 -39.04 15.73
C TRP A 948 -27.27 -38.97 15.49
N ARG A 949 -26.47 -39.08 16.57
CA ARG A 949 -25.00 -39.11 16.54
C ARG A 949 -24.44 -40.10 17.57
N PRO A 950 -23.20 -40.57 17.40
CA PRO A 950 -22.48 -41.29 18.45
C PRO A 950 -22.15 -40.39 19.64
N LYS A 951 -22.05 -41.01 20.82
CA LYS A 951 -21.64 -40.38 22.06
C LYS A 951 -20.12 -40.20 22.06
N LEU A 952 -19.69 -38.95 22.26
CA LEU A 952 -18.30 -38.59 22.48
C LEU A 952 -17.92 -38.93 23.94
N LEU A 953 -16.84 -39.68 24.12
CA LEU A 953 -16.37 -40.12 25.43
C LEU A 953 -15.14 -39.34 25.89
N TYR A 954 -14.26 -39.00 24.96
CA TYR A 954 -13.05 -38.22 25.23
C TYR A 954 -12.66 -37.42 23.99
N ILE A 955 -12.11 -36.22 24.21
CA ILE A 955 -11.74 -35.30 23.15
C ILE A 955 -10.43 -34.57 23.48
N ARG A 956 -9.56 -34.50 22.48
CA ARG A 956 -8.33 -33.71 22.45
C ARG A 956 -8.20 -33.07 21.07
N ASN A 957 -7.40 -32.02 20.95
CA ASN A 957 -7.31 -31.21 19.71
C ASN A 957 -6.83 -32.00 18.47
N ASP A 958 -6.27 -33.19 18.64
CA ASP A 958 -5.70 -34.06 17.61
C ASP A 958 -6.27 -35.50 17.63
N LEU A 959 -7.21 -35.79 18.54
CA LEU A 959 -7.77 -37.13 18.75
C LEU A 959 -9.17 -37.10 19.39
N PHE A 960 -10.10 -37.88 18.85
CA PHE A 960 -11.48 -38.03 19.33
C PHE A 960 -11.78 -39.49 19.64
N VAL A 961 -12.41 -39.76 20.79
CA VAL A 961 -12.84 -41.11 21.21
C VAL A 961 -14.35 -41.15 21.32
N PHE A 962 -14.97 -42.04 20.56
CA PHE A 962 -16.40 -42.28 20.53
C PHE A 962 -16.74 -43.70 21.00
N GLU A 963 -18.00 -43.92 21.35
CA GLU A 963 -18.53 -45.29 21.43
C GLU A 963 -18.42 -45.98 20.04
N ASP A 964 -18.07 -47.27 20.01
CA ASP A 964 -18.08 -48.02 18.75
C ASP A 964 -19.52 -48.44 18.41
N VAL A 965 -20.15 -47.72 17.49
CA VAL A 965 -21.58 -47.94 17.14
C VAL A 965 -21.84 -49.32 16.53
N THR A 966 -20.82 -50.01 16.01
CA THR A 966 -20.98 -51.36 15.46
C THR A 966 -21.33 -52.38 16.54
N GLU A 967 -20.88 -52.16 17.78
CA GLU A 967 -21.23 -53.02 18.93
C GLU A 967 -22.71 -52.89 19.31
N PHE A 968 -23.39 -51.83 18.86
CA PHE A 968 -24.83 -51.62 19.04
C PHE A 968 -25.67 -52.09 17.85
N GLY A 969 -25.04 -52.79 16.87
CA GLY A 969 -25.70 -53.34 15.69
C GLY A 969 -25.90 -52.34 14.55
N TYR A 970 -25.23 -51.20 14.58
CA TYR A 970 -25.19 -50.28 13.44
C TYR A 970 -24.18 -50.74 12.40
N GLN A 971 -24.53 -50.61 11.12
CA GLN A 971 -23.68 -51.01 10.00
C GLN A 971 -23.59 -49.87 8.99
N MET A 972 -22.38 -49.68 8.46
CA MET A 972 -22.12 -48.76 7.37
C MET A 972 -22.55 -49.42 6.04
N PRO A 973 -23.31 -48.73 5.18
CA PRO A 973 -23.70 -49.23 3.87
C PRO A 973 -22.48 -49.33 2.93
N TYR A 974 -22.55 -50.23 1.95
CA TYR A 974 -21.50 -50.32 0.93
C TYR A 974 -21.47 -49.04 0.07
N HIS A 975 -20.30 -48.42 -0.05
CA HIS A 975 -20.15 -47.06 -0.58
C HIS A 975 -20.52 -46.89 -2.06
N ARG A 976 -20.51 -47.97 -2.86
CA ARG A 976 -20.93 -47.89 -4.29
C ARG A 976 -22.44 -48.03 -4.49
N ASN A 977 -23.19 -48.41 -3.45
CA ASN A 977 -24.64 -48.59 -3.56
C ASN A 977 -25.37 -47.26 -3.33
N THR A 978 -26.44 -47.05 -4.09
CA THR A 978 -27.42 -45.99 -3.81
C THR A 978 -28.32 -46.39 -2.65
N MET A 979 -28.86 -45.40 -1.93
CA MET A 979 -29.80 -45.63 -0.84
C MET A 979 -31.22 -45.87 -1.36
N ASP A 980 -31.98 -46.71 -0.65
CA ASP A 980 -33.41 -46.87 -0.87
C ASP A 980 -34.23 -45.77 -0.19
N TYR A 981 -35.54 -45.72 -0.45
CA TYR A 981 -36.41 -44.68 0.08
C TYR A 981 -36.45 -44.66 1.61
N ASP A 982 -36.55 -45.83 2.27
CA ASP A 982 -36.67 -45.92 3.73
C ASP A 982 -35.37 -45.50 4.43
N GLN A 983 -34.22 -45.82 3.85
CA GLN A 983 -32.91 -45.32 4.29
C GLN A 983 -32.82 -43.80 4.18
N LEU A 984 -33.23 -43.21 3.05
CA LEU A 984 -33.23 -41.76 2.87
C LEU A 984 -34.14 -41.05 3.88
N VAL A 985 -35.33 -41.59 4.15
CA VAL A 985 -36.26 -41.07 5.17
C VAL A 985 -35.61 -41.06 6.54
N SER A 986 -34.91 -42.14 6.91
CA SER A 986 -34.20 -42.25 8.19
C SER A 986 -33.11 -41.18 8.34
N VAL A 987 -32.31 -40.96 7.30
CA VAL A 987 -31.23 -39.95 7.32
C VAL A 987 -31.79 -38.53 7.33
N ILE A 988 -32.85 -38.25 6.57
CA ILE A 988 -33.52 -36.94 6.60
C ILE A 988 -34.04 -36.64 8.01
N ASN A 989 -34.53 -37.65 8.74
CA ASN A 989 -34.93 -37.49 10.13
C ASN A 989 -33.74 -37.13 11.04
N ALA A 990 -32.60 -37.82 10.90
CA ALA A 990 -31.39 -37.49 11.65
C ALA A 990 -30.85 -36.09 11.30
N MET A 991 -30.87 -35.71 10.02
CA MET A 991 -30.46 -34.38 9.52
C MET A 991 -31.39 -33.27 10.03
N ALA A 992 -32.71 -33.49 10.02
CA ALA A 992 -33.68 -32.53 10.54
C ALA A 992 -33.47 -32.30 12.04
N LYS A 993 -33.18 -33.36 12.82
CA LYS A 993 -32.79 -33.24 14.23
C LYS A 993 -31.51 -32.42 14.41
N PHE A 994 -30.48 -32.70 13.62
CA PHE A 994 -29.21 -31.94 13.66
C PHE A 994 -29.42 -30.45 13.37
N HIS A 995 -30.16 -30.11 12.31
CA HIS A 995 -30.48 -28.72 11.96
C HIS A 995 -31.35 -28.04 13.02
N ALA A 996 -32.33 -28.75 13.59
CA ALA A 996 -33.19 -28.24 14.65
C ALA A 996 -32.38 -27.81 15.89
N GLN A 997 -31.35 -28.57 16.29
CA GLN A 997 -30.53 -28.23 17.46
C GLN A 997 -29.82 -26.88 17.30
N SER A 998 -29.38 -26.53 16.09
CA SER A 998 -28.80 -25.21 15.80
C SER A 998 -29.80 -24.09 16.02
N ILE A 999 -31.04 -24.27 15.54
CA ILE A 999 -32.13 -23.30 15.70
C ILE A 999 -32.50 -23.16 17.18
N ILE A 1000 -32.69 -24.28 17.86
CA ILE A 1000 -33.06 -24.32 19.29
C ILE A 1000 -32.00 -23.60 20.14
N TYR A 1001 -30.71 -23.81 19.86
CA TYR A 1001 -29.62 -23.13 20.56
C TYR A 1001 -29.69 -21.60 20.37
N GLU A 1002 -29.90 -21.13 19.13
CA GLU A 1002 -30.02 -19.71 18.85
C GLU A 1002 -31.23 -19.08 19.54
N GLU A 1003 -32.38 -19.73 19.53
CA GLU A 1003 -33.60 -19.22 20.15
C GLU A 1003 -33.47 -19.17 21.69
N ARG A 1004 -32.82 -20.17 22.31
CA ARG A 1004 -32.55 -20.15 23.76
C ARG A 1004 -31.60 -19.01 24.13
N LYS A 1005 -30.46 -18.91 23.43
CA LYS A 1005 -29.46 -17.89 23.71
C LYS A 1005 -29.97 -16.48 23.39
N SER A 1006 -30.84 -16.33 22.39
CA SER A 1006 -31.53 -15.07 22.10
C SER A 1006 -32.43 -14.62 23.26
N LYS A 1007 -33.15 -15.57 23.88
CA LYS A 1007 -33.96 -15.30 25.07
C LYS A 1007 -33.10 -14.94 26.29
N GLU A 1008 -31.99 -15.64 26.50
CA GLU A 1008 -31.05 -15.38 27.60
C GLU A 1008 -30.39 -13.99 27.47
N LEU A 1009 -29.99 -13.58 26.27
CA LEU A 1009 -29.32 -12.31 26.00
C LEU A 1009 -30.30 -11.14 25.78
N ASN A 1010 -31.61 -11.41 25.74
CA ASN A 1010 -32.66 -10.45 25.42
C ASN A 1010 -32.42 -9.66 24.11
N ARG A 1011 -31.82 -10.32 23.12
CA ARG A 1011 -31.59 -9.83 21.75
C ARG A 1011 -31.52 -11.00 20.80
N LYS A 1012 -31.72 -10.77 19.50
CA LYS A 1012 -31.46 -11.81 18.49
C LYS A 1012 -29.97 -12.19 18.53
N TYR A 1013 -29.69 -13.48 18.65
CA TYR A 1013 -28.36 -14.07 18.62
C TYR A 1013 -28.22 -14.98 17.40
N SER A 1014 -27.05 -14.93 16.77
CA SER A 1014 -26.65 -15.85 15.70
C SER A 1014 -25.40 -16.62 16.11
N ILE A 1015 -25.37 -17.93 15.88
CA ILE A 1015 -24.18 -18.78 16.08
C ILE A 1015 -22.97 -18.21 15.33
N TRP A 1016 -23.21 -17.54 14.21
CA TRP A 1016 -22.16 -16.88 13.42
C TRP A 1016 -21.34 -15.86 14.21
N GLU A 1017 -21.94 -15.18 15.20
CA GLU A 1017 -21.27 -14.16 16.02
C GLU A 1017 -20.05 -14.72 16.75
N ASP A 1018 -20.16 -15.95 17.28
CA ASP A 1018 -19.12 -16.55 18.12
C ASP A 1018 -18.25 -17.57 17.37
N TYR A 1019 -18.75 -18.12 16.25
CA TYR A 1019 -18.15 -19.29 15.60
C TYR A 1019 -17.90 -19.14 14.08
N SER A 1020 -17.99 -17.92 13.52
CA SER A 1020 -17.78 -17.65 12.09
C SER A 1020 -16.45 -18.17 11.54
N GLU A 1021 -15.37 -18.11 12.32
CA GLU A 1021 -14.04 -18.63 11.93
C GLU A 1021 -14.07 -20.15 11.63
N TYR A 1022 -14.87 -20.93 12.38
CA TYR A 1022 -14.91 -22.38 12.27
C TYR A 1022 -16.06 -22.88 11.39
N LEU A 1023 -17.10 -22.07 11.20
CA LEU A 1023 -18.30 -22.41 10.42
C LEU A 1023 -18.32 -21.75 9.04
N SER A 1024 -17.20 -21.22 8.58
CA SER A 1024 -16.97 -20.68 7.23
C SER A 1024 -16.09 -21.61 6.39
N GLU A 1025 -16.18 -21.51 5.07
CA GLU A 1025 -15.36 -22.34 4.19
C GLU A 1025 -13.89 -21.86 4.20
N PRO A 1026 -12.89 -22.75 4.36
CA PRO A 1026 -11.48 -22.34 4.35
C PRO A 1026 -11.04 -21.92 2.94
N GLU A 1027 -10.33 -20.78 2.85
CA GLU A 1027 -9.81 -20.22 1.59
C GLU A 1027 -8.92 -21.22 0.82
N LYS A 1028 -8.07 -21.97 1.54
CA LYS A 1028 -7.18 -23.00 0.96
C LYS A 1028 -7.93 -24.17 0.31
N GLY A 1029 -9.22 -24.34 0.58
CA GLY A 1029 -10.07 -25.36 -0.04
C GLY A 1029 -10.34 -25.14 -1.53
N GLN A 1030 -10.04 -23.95 -2.08
CA GLN A 1030 -10.30 -23.62 -3.48
C GLN A 1030 -9.51 -24.49 -4.46
N SER A 1031 -8.25 -24.80 -4.15
CA SER A 1031 -7.40 -25.69 -4.97
C SER A 1031 -8.03 -27.07 -5.22
N TRP A 1032 -8.70 -27.65 -4.21
CA TRP A 1032 -9.39 -28.93 -4.32
C TRP A 1032 -10.61 -28.85 -5.24
N ARG A 1033 -11.36 -27.74 -5.17
CA ARG A 1033 -12.48 -27.47 -6.08
C ARG A 1033 -12.00 -27.24 -7.51
N ASP A 1034 -10.95 -26.46 -7.71
CA ASP A 1034 -10.41 -26.15 -9.04
C ASP A 1034 -9.87 -27.41 -9.73
N ALA A 1035 -9.22 -28.30 -8.97
CA ALA A 1035 -8.79 -29.61 -9.47
C ALA A 1035 -9.99 -30.48 -9.88
N GLY A 1036 -11.08 -30.46 -9.11
CA GLY A 1036 -12.29 -31.21 -9.44
C GLY A 1036 -13.11 -30.60 -10.57
N ALA A 1037 -13.23 -29.28 -10.65
CA ALA A 1037 -13.92 -28.57 -11.73
C ALA A 1037 -13.25 -28.84 -13.09
N ARG A 1038 -11.91 -28.80 -13.14
CA ARG A 1038 -11.14 -29.22 -14.32
C ARG A 1038 -11.38 -30.68 -14.69
N ALA A 1039 -11.39 -31.58 -13.70
CA ALA A 1039 -11.71 -32.99 -13.94
C ALA A 1039 -13.12 -33.20 -14.51
N VAL A 1040 -14.12 -32.44 -14.04
CA VAL A 1040 -15.48 -32.47 -14.59
C VAL A 1040 -15.49 -32.03 -16.06
N VAL A 1041 -14.83 -30.92 -16.40
CA VAL A 1041 -14.70 -30.42 -17.78
C VAL A 1041 -14.07 -31.49 -18.68
N ASP A 1042 -12.95 -32.07 -18.26
CA ASP A 1042 -12.22 -33.06 -19.06
C ASP A 1042 -13.01 -34.37 -19.22
N PHE A 1043 -13.73 -34.79 -18.17
CA PHE A 1043 -14.58 -35.98 -18.21
C PHE A 1043 -15.76 -35.80 -19.17
N LEU A 1044 -16.43 -34.64 -19.12
CA LEU A 1044 -17.53 -34.30 -20.03
C LEU A 1044 -17.07 -34.26 -21.49
N LYS A 1045 -15.93 -33.63 -21.77
CA LYS A 1045 -15.34 -33.61 -23.12
C LYS A 1045 -15.04 -35.00 -23.66
N THR A 1046 -14.67 -35.92 -22.78
CA THR A 1046 -14.27 -37.28 -23.16
C THR A 1046 -15.46 -38.23 -23.36
N TYR A 1047 -16.39 -38.25 -22.40
CA TYR A 1047 -17.40 -39.30 -22.29
C TYR A 1047 -18.84 -38.84 -22.46
N SER A 1048 -19.14 -37.53 -22.44
CA SER A 1048 -20.52 -37.06 -22.58
C SER A 1048 -21.13 -37.48 -23.92
N LYS A 1049 -22.43 -37.84 -23.89
CA LYS A 1049 -23.22 -38.06 -25.10
C LYS A 1049 -23.32 -36.82 -25.99
N TYR A 1050 -23.10 -35.62 -25.44
CA TYR A 1050 -23.18 -34.35 -26.15
C TYR A 1050 -21.88 -33.89 -26.79
N ARG A 1051 -20.78 -34.64 -26.61
CA ARG A 1051 -19.44 -34.25 -27.09
C ARG A 1051 -19.34 -33.94 -28.58
N ALA A 1052 -20.24 -34.51 -29.40
CA ALA A 1052 -20.27 -34.33 -30.85
C ALA A 1052 -21.09 -33.12 -31.31
N GLN A 1053 -21.81 -32.46 -30.40
CA GLN A 1053 -22.61 -31.27 -30.74
C GLN A 1053 -21.73 -30.02 -30.89
N THR A 1054 -22.12 -29.16 -31.82
CA THR A 1054 -21.38 -27.93 -32.15
C THR A 1054 -21.27 -27.03 -30.92
N ASP A 1055 -20.07 -26.49 -30.67
CA ASP A 1055 -19.75 -25.59 -29.55
C ASP A 1055 -19.92 -26.15 -28.12
N TYR A 1056 -20.33 -27.40 -27.94
CA TYR A 1056 -20.48 -28.02 -26.61
C TYR A 1056 -19.20 -27.94 -25.76
N MET A 1057 -18.03 -28.20 -26.35
CA MET A 1057 -16.75 -28.09 -25.64
C MET A 1057 -16.48 -26.67 -25.11
N LYS A 1058 -16.85 -25.64 -25.87
CA LYS A 1058 -16.69 -24.23 -25.45
C LYS A 1058 -17.66 -23.88 -24.33
N TYR A 1059 -18.90 -24.36 -24.41
CA TYR A 1059 -19.88 -24.13 -23.36
C TYR A 1059 -19.49 -24.80 -22.05
N VAL A 1060 -18.98 -26.05 -22.09
CA VAL A 1060 -18.50 -26.75 -20.89
C VAL A 1060 -17.35 -25.99 -20.22
N GLU A 1061 -16.41 -25.43 -20.98
CA GLU A 1061 -15.28 -24.65 -20.44
C GLU A 1061 -15.70 -23.36 -19.72
N VAL A 1062 -16.86 -22.79 -20.09
CA VAL A 1062 -17.36 -21.54 -19.50
C VAL A 1062 -18.37 -21.81 -18.38
N VAL A 1063 -19.36 -22.65 -18.65
CA VAL A 1063 -20.50 -22.89 -17.74
C VAL A 1063 -20.05 -23.62 -16.48
N ILE A 1064 -19.18 -24.64 -16.60
CA ILE A 1064 -18.79 -25.43 -15.43
C ILE A 1064 -18.09 -24.57 -14.37
N PRO A 1065 -17.05 -23.77 -14.68
CA PRO A 1065 -16.46 -22.84 -13.70
C PRO A 1065 -17.48 -21.87 -13.09
N MET A 1066 -18.38 -21.30 -13.91
CA MET A 1066 -19.43 -20.41 -13.42
C MET A 1066 -20.36 -21.09 -12.40
N LEU A 1067 -20.74 -22.35 -12.61
CA LEU A 1067 -21.57 -23.11 -11.66
C LEU A 1067 -20.84 -23.35 -10.34
N PHE A 1068 -19.53 -23.63 -10.39
CA PHE A 1068 -18.70 -23.78 -9.18
C PHE A 1068 -18.56 -22.46 -8.40
N ASP A 1069 -18.45 -21.32 -9.10
CA ASP A 1069 -18.46 -19.99 -8.47
C ASP A 1069 -19.82 -19.69 -7.82
N CYS A 1070 -20.93 -20.01 -8.51
CA CYS A 1070 -22.27 -19.90 -7.95
C CYS A 1070 -22.47 -20.77 -6.70
N ALA A 1071 -22.01 -22.02 -6.74
CA ALA A 1071 -22.05 -22.93 -5.60
C ALA A 1071 -21.22 -22.41 -4.42
N THR A 1072 -20.06 -21.79 -4.70
CA THR A 1072 -19.21 -21.19 -3.66
C THR A 1072 -19.91 -20.02 -2.96
N ASN A 1073 -20.61 -19.18 -3.72
CA ASN A 1073 -21.39 -18.07 -3.17
C ASN A 1073 -22.60 -18.53 -2.33
N LEU A 1074 -23.16 -19.72 -2.59
CA LEU A 1074 -24.26 -20.28 -1.80
C LEU A 1074 -23.82 -20.72 -0.39
N MET A 1075 -22.54 -21.02 -0.18
CA MET A 1075 -22.02 -21.45 1.12
C MET A 1075 -21.84 -20.31 2.12
N LYS A 1076 -21.98 -19.05 1.68
CA LYS A 1076 -21.95 -17.88 2.57
C LYS A 1076 -23.31 -17.74 3.29
N PRO A 1077 -23.35 -17.36 4.59
CA PRO A 1077 -24.60 -17.11 5.29
C PRO A 1077 -25.43 -16.04 4.58
N ARG A 1078 -26.75 -16.23 4.47
CA ARG A 1078 -27.65 -15.28 3.80
C ARG A 1078 -28.62 -14.65 4.79
N SER A 1079 -28.91 -13.37 4.62
CA SER A 1079 -29.93 -12.66 5.40
C SER A 1079 -31.36 -13.05 5.01
N GLU A 1080 -31.56 -13.51 3.77
CA GLU A 1080 -32.87 -13.82 3.18
C GLU A 1080 -33.42 -15.21 3.54
N SER A 1081 -32.60 -16.10 4.12
CA SER A 1081 -32.98 -17.47 4.49
C SER A 1081 -32.50 -17.81 5.89
N ARG A 1082 -33.25 -18.63 6.63
CA ARG A 1082 -32.77 -19.13 7.93
C ARG A 1082 -31.52 -20.00 7.71
N ASN A 1083 -30.43 -19.62 8.38
CA ASN A 1083 -29.19 -20.39 8.40
C ASN A 1083 -29.17 -21.34 9.60
N VAL A 1084 -28.52 -22.48 9.42
CA VAL A 1084 -28.25 -23.49 10.46
C VAL A 1084 -26.84 -24.02 10.27
N ILE A 1085 -26.33 -24.78 11.25
CA ILE A 1085 -25.12 -25.57 11.01
C ILE A 1085 -25.52 -26.76 10.14
N ILE A 1086 -24.84 -26.90 9.01
CA ILE A 1086 -25.01 -27.98 8.03
C ILE A 1086 -23.77 -28.88 8.02
N HIS A 1087 -23.92 -30.15 7.64
CA HIS A 1087 -22.90 -31.20 7.68
C HIS A 1087 -22.02 -31.27 6.43
N ARG A 1088 -22.59 -31.05 5.24
CA ARG A 1088 -22.01 -31.04 3.88
C ARG A 1088 -21.44 -32.33 3.31
N ASP A 1089 -21.08 -33.30 4.15
CA ASP A 1089 -20.48 -34.56 3.69
C ASP A 1089 -21.34 -35.80 4.02
N LEU A 1090 -22.63 -35.77 3.68
CA LEU A 1090 -23.57 -36.86 4.00
C LEU A 1090 -23.64 -37.91 2.89
N TRP A 1091 -22.60 -38.71 2.76
CA TRP A 1091 -22.56 -39.89 1.88
C TRP A 1091 -22.48 -41.18 2.69
N SER A 1092 -22.61 -42.32 2.01
CA SER A 1092 -22.68 -43.66 2.59
C SER A 1092 -21.67 -43.94 3.72
N ASN A 1093 -20.44 -43.44 3.65
CA ASN A 1093 -19.40 -43.70 4.66
C ASN A 1093 -19.55 -42.92 5.97
N ASN A 1094 -20.37 -41.86 5.97
CA ASN A 1094 -20.61 -41.01 7.13
C ASN A 1094 -21.98 -41.29 7.77
N ILE A 1095 -22.62 -42.39 7.37
CA ILE A 1095 -23.98 -42.76 7.80
C ILE A 1095 -23.99 -44.22 8.25
N PHE A 1096 -24.52 -44.46 9.43
CA PHE A 1096 -24.65 -45.80 10.01
C PHE A 1096 -26.12 -46.17 10.15
N PHE A 1097 -26.51 -47.35 9.66
CA PHE A 1097 -27.89 -47.84 9.70
C PHE A 1097 -28.07 -48.99 10.68
N LYS A 1098 -29.22 -49.01 11.35
CA LYS A 1098 -29.68 -50.14 12.17
C LYS A 1098 -31.15 -50.39 11.88
N LYS A 1099 -31.52 -51.66 11.66
CA LYS A 1099 -32.92 -52.06 11.63
C LYS A 1099 -33.41 -52.30 13.06
N LEU A 1100 -34.45 -51.57 13.46
CA LEU A 1100 -35.07 -51.70 14.77
C LEU A 1100 -36.01 -52.91 14.82
N ASP A 1101 -36.38 -53.35 16.03
CA ASP A 1101 -37.24 -54.52 16.24
C ASP A 1101 -38.65 -54.33 15.63
N ASN A 1102 -39.10 -53.08 15.49
CA ASN A 1102 -40.36 -52.72 14.83
C ASN A 1102 -40.29 -52.73 13.29
N GLY A 1103 -39.12 -53.03 12.71
CA GLY A 1103 -38.88 -53.05 11.27
C GLY A 1103 -38.43 -51.72 10.67
N GLU A 1104 -38.47 -50.61 11.41
CA GLU A 1104 -38.03 -49.30 10.96
C GLU A 1104 -36.50 -49.20 10.86
N ILE A 1105 -36.02 -48.38 9.94
CA ILE A 1105 -34.60 -48.09 9.78
C ILE A 1105 -34.24 -46.86 10.61
N HIS A 1106 -33.19 -46.98 11.41
CA HIS A 1106 -32.63 -45.89 12.22
C HIS A 1106 -31.21 -45.55 11.75
N SER A 1107 -30.91 -44.26 11.60
CA SER A 1107 -29.61 -43.79 11.11
C SER A 1107 -28.87 -42.91 12.13
N LEU A 1108 -27.55 -43.03 12.17
CA LEU A 1108 -26.65 -42.11 12.87
C LEU A 1108 -25.72 -41.42 11.88
N ILE A 1109 -25.47 -40.13 12.11
CA ILE A 1109 -24.56 -39.29 11.32
C ILE A 1109 -23.23 -39.14 12.08
N VAL A 1110 -22.13 -39.30 11.35
CA VAL A 1110 -20.75 -39.17 11.87
C VAL A 1110 -19.91 -38.25 10.98
N ASP A 1111 -18.74 -37.85 11.48
CA ASP A 1111 -17.74 -37.03 10.78
C ASP A 1111 -18.16 -35.58 10.47
N TYR A 1112 -18.00 -34.71 11.47
CA TYR A 1112 -18.45 -33.30 11.40
C TYR A 1112 -17.35 -32.34 10.95
N GLN A 1113 -16.38 -32.79 10.14
CA GLN A 1113 -15.19 -32.00 9.78
C GLN A 1113 -15.42 -30.92 8.71
N THR A 1114 -16.52 -30.99 7.95
CA THR A 1114 -16.83 -30.06 6.85
C THR A 1114 -17.99 -29.10 7.15
N VAL A 1115 -18.39 -29.00 8.42
CA VAL A 1115 -19.53 -28.18 8.87
C VAL A 1115 -19.42 -26.71 8.45
N LEU A 1116 -20.57 -26.12 8.10
CA LEU A 1116 -20.72 -24.69 7.77
C LEU A 1116 -22.01 -24.12 8.36
N TYR A 1117 -22.10 -22.80 8.47
CA TYR A 1117 -23.33 -22.09 8.86
C TYR A 1117 -23.98 -21.42 7.65
N CYS A 1118 -25.02 -22.03 7.08
CA CYS A 1118 -25.73 -21.52 5.89
C CYS A 1118 -27.11 -22.21 5.74
N SER A 1119 -27.74 -22.12 4.57
CA SER A 1119 -29.09 -22.67 4.35
C SER A 1119 -29.13 -24.20 4.54
N PRO A 1120 -30.12 -24.75 5.29
CA PRO A 1120 -30.26 -26.21 5.47
C PRO A 1120 -30.49 -26.96 4.17
N MET A 1121 -30.96 -26.27 3.12
CA MET A 1121 -31.26 -26.88 1.83
C MET A 1121 -30.00 -27.29 1.05
N LEU A 1122 -28.83 -26.77 1.41
CA LEU A 1122 -27.58 -27.21 0.81
C LEU A 1122 -27.27 -28.66 1.21
N ASP A 1123 -27.46 -29.01 2.48
CA ASP A 1123 -27.30 -30.37 2.98
C ASP A 1123 -28.31 -31.34 2.38
N LEU A 1124 -29.59 -30.95 2.31
CA LEU A 1124 -30.61 -31.79 1.71
C LEU A 1124 -30.32 -32.03 0.22
N SER A 1125 -29.93 -30.99 -0.51
CA SER A 1125 -29.60 -31.11 -1.94
C SER A 1125 -28.36 -31.98 -2.17
N SER A 1126 -27.26 -31.78 -1.44
CA SER A 1126 -26.05 -32.57 -1.62
C SER A 1126 -26.27 -34.04 -1.22
N PHE A 1127 -26.95 -34.29 -0.09
CA PHE A 1127 -27.32 -35.63 0.37
C PHE A 1127 -28.10 -36.41 -0.68
N ILE A 1128 -29.14 -35.81 -1.26
CA ILE A 1128 -29.96 -36.45 -2.30
C ILE A 1128 -29.08 -36.78 -3.52
N TYR A 1129 -28.24 -35.85 -3.98
CA TYR A 1129 -27.41 -36.07 -5.17
C TYR A 1129 -26.28 -37.08 -4.96
N PHE A 1130 -25.71 -37.21 -3.76
CA PHE A 1130 -24.69 -38.21 -3.47
C PHE A 1130 -25.25 -39.64 -3.55
N ASN A 1131 -26.44 -39.85 -2.99
CA ASN A 1131 -26.93 -41.19 -2.65
C ASN A 1131 -28.01 -41.75 -3.60
N THR A 1132 -28.49 -40.98 -4.57
CA THR A 1132 -29.61 -41.39 -5.47
C THR A 1132 -29.24 -41.38 -6.96
N THR A 1133 -30.06 -42.00 -7.79
CA THR A 1133 -30.00 -41.88 -9.26
C THR A 1133 -30.90 -40.74 -9.73
N ARG A 1134 -30.73 -40.29 -10.98
CA ARG A 1134 -31.59 -39.25 -11.55
C ARG A 1134 -33.04 -39.68 -11.61
N SER A 1135 -33.30 -40.91 -12.05
CA SER A 1135 -34.66 -41.47 -12.13
C SER A 1135 -35.40 -41.45 -10.78
N PHE A 1136 -34.68 -41.65 -9.67
CA PHE A 1136 -35.24 -41.58 -8.34
C PHE A 1136 -35.56 -40.13 -7.94
N ARG A 1137 -34.66 -39.18 -8.21
CA ARG A 1137 -34.87 -37.75 -7.92
C ARG A 1137 -36.11 -37.21 -8.63
N ASP A 1138 -36.28 -37.55 -9.90
CA ASP A 1138 -37.43 -37.12 -10.70
C ASP A 1138 -38.78 -37.60 -10.12
N GLN A 1139 -38.79 -38.71 -9.37
CA GLN A 1139 -40.00 -39.30 -8.79
C GLN A 1139 -40.26 -38.87 -7.33
N HIS A 1140 -39.21 -38.67 -6.53
CA HIS A 1140 -39.33 -38.59 -5.07
C HIS A 1140 -38.82 -37.29 -4.44
N THR A 1141 -38.12 -36.40 -5.16
CA THR A 1141 -37.51 -35.20 -4.56
C THR A 1141 -38.52 -34.32 -3.81
N ASP A 1142 -39.70 -34.08 -4.37
CA ASP A 1142 -40.74 -33.27 -3.71
C ASP A 1142 -41.23 -33.92 -2.40
N GLN A 1143 -41.36 -35.24 -2.38
CA GLN A 1143 -41.76 -35.99 -1.17
C GLN A 1143 -40.69 -35.88 -0.07
N LEU A 1144 -39.41 -35.92 -0.45
CA LEU A 1144 -38.29 -35.80 0.50
C LEU A 1144 -38.19 -34.39 1.12
N ILE A 1145 -38.48 -33.34 0.34
CA ILE A 1145 -38.53 -31.96 0.86
C ILE A 1145 -39.67 -31.82 1.88
N ASP A 1146 -40.84 -32.40 1.56
CA ASP A 1146 -42.01 -32.40 2.43
C ASP A 1146 -41.74 -33.13 3.74
N LEU A 1147 -41.08 -34.28 3.68
CA LEU A 1147 -40.65 -35.06 4.84
C LEU A 1147 -39.68 -34.26 5.71
N TYR A 1148 -38.66 -33.64 5.13
CA TYR A 1148 -37.71 -32.80 5.86
C TYR A 1148 -38.44 -31.68 6.62
N TYR A 1149 -39.37 -30.97 5.95
CA TYR A 1149 -40.13 -29.89 6.57
C TYR A 1149 -41.00 -30.39 7.72
N SER A 1150 -41.67 -31.53 7.55
CA SER A 1150 -42.48 -32.15 8.62
C SER A 1150 -41.63 -32.53 9.82
N MET A 1151 -40.50 -33.21 9.62
CA MET A 1151 -39.63 -33.67 10.70
C MET A 1151 -38.99 -32.49 11.45
N LEU A 1152 -38.56 -31.45 10.74
CA LEU A 1152 -38.06 -30.21 11.34
C LEU A 1152 -39.16 -29.53 12.19
N THR A 1153 -40.39 -29.50 11.68
CA THR A 1153 -41.54 -28.93 12.37
C THR A 1153 -41.81 -29.66 13.68
N ASP A 1154 -41.81 -31.00 13.66
CA ASP A 1154 -42.09 -31.81 14.83
C ASP A 1154 -41.00 -31.67 15.91
N GLU A 1155 -39.72 -31.59 15.50
CA GLU A 1155 -38.62 -31.42 16.44
C GLU A 1155 -38.63 -30.02 17.09
N LEU A 1156 -38.93 -28.96 16.35
CA LEU A 1156 -39.05 -27.60 16.89
C LEU A 1156 -40.28 -27.43 17.80
N ARG A 1157 -41.41 -28.06 17.45
CA ARG A 1157 -42.63 -28.06 18.27
C ARG A 1157 -42.40 -28.67 19.64
N PHE A 1158 -41.57 -29.71 19.74
CA PHE A 1158 -41.22 -30.34 21.01
C PHE A 1158 -40.56 -29.37 22.01
N GLU A 1159 -39.89 -28.32 21.50
CA GLU A 1159 -39.27 -27.26 22.30
C GLU A 1159 -40.12 -25.98 22.39
N GLY A 1160 -41.38 -26.05 21.95
CA GLY A 1160 -42.31 -24.92 21.97
C GLY A 1160 -41.97 -23.81 20.96
N ILE A 1161 -41.23 -24.14 19.88
CA ILE A 1161 -40.89 -23.20 18.80
C ILE A 1161 -41.81 -23.48 17.61
N ASP A 1162 -42.53 -22.46 17.15
CA ASP A 1162 -43.33 -22.54 15.93
C ASP A 1162 -42.44 -22.35 14.69
N VAL A 1163 -42.41 -23.36 13.82
CA VAL A 1163 -41.64 -23.34 12.57
C VAL A 1163 -42.05 -22.20 11.64
N LEU A 1164 -43.31 -21.74 11.70
CA LEU A 1164 -43.80 -20.64 10.86
C LEU A 1164 -43.11 -19.31 11.20
N ASN A 1165 -42.62 -19.15 12.43
CA ASN A 1165 -41.82 -18.00 12.84
C ASN A 1165 -40.36 -18.10 12.37
N ILE A 1166 -39.93 -19.28 11.89
CA ILE A 1166 -38.58 -19.56 11.44
C ILE A 1166 -38.49 -19.56 9.91
N VAL A 1167 -39.26 -20.43 9.25
CA VAL A 1167 -39.33 -20.55 7.78
C VAL A 1167 -40.64 -21.22 7.33
N ASP A 1168 -41.32 -20.61 6.36
CA ASP A 1168 -42.49 -21.22 5.74
C ASP A 1168 -42.10 -22.19 4.60
N LYS A 1169 -42.98 -23.15 4.32
CA LYS A 1169 -42.73 -24.21 3.33
C LYS A 1169 -42.40 -23.67 1.93
N LYS A 1170 -43.05 -22.58 1.48
CA LYS A 1170 -42.82 -22.01 0.14
C LYS A 1170 -41.41 -21.43 0.02
N THR A 1171 -40.96 -20.69 1.02
CA THR A 1171 -39.59 -20.16 1.06
C THR A 1171 -38.56 -21.29 1.09
N LEU A 1172 -38.83 -22.36 1.85
CA LEU A 1172 -37.94 -23.51 1.92
C LEU A 1172 -37.81 -24.25 0.57
N VAL A 1173 -38.92 -24.47 -0.14
CA VAL A 1173 -38.90 -25.06 -1.50
C VAL A 1173 -38.14 -24.16 -2.47
N LYS A 1174 -38.31 -22.84 -2.39
CA LYS A 1174 -37.53 -21.89 -3.21
C LYS A 1174 -36.03 -21.97 -2.88
N SER A 1175 -35.67 -22.05 -1.60
CA SER A 1175 -34.27 -22.24 -1.17
C SER A 1175 -33.70 -23.57 -1.67
N TYR A 1176 -34.50 -24.63 -1.72
CA TYR A 1176 -34.10 -25.91 -2.31
C TYR A 1176 -33.81 -25.79 -3.80
N GLN A 1177 -34.68 -25.13 -4.57
CA GLN A 1177 -34.44 -24.91 -5.99
C GLN A 1177 -33.13 -24.17 -6.26
N GLN A 1178 -32.80 -23.19 -5.42
CA GLN A 1178 -31.53 -22.46 -5.48
C GLN A 1178 -30.33 -23.33 -5.06
N SER A 1179 -30.51 -24.26 -4.12
CA SER A 1179 -29.44 -25.14 -3.64
C SER A 1179 -29.10 -26.28 -4.59
N ILE A 1180 -29.94 -26.57 -5.60
CA ILE A 1180 -29.67 -27.61 -6.60
C ILE A 1180 -28.31 -27.42 -7.28
N VAL A 1181 -27.93 -26.17 -7.60
CA VAL A 1181 -26.64 -25.90 -8.24
C VAL A 1181 -25.48 -26.35 -7.34
N PHE A 1182 -25.58 -26.13 -6.03
CA PHE A 1182 -24.59 -26.58 -5.06
C PHE A 1182 -24.61 -28.11 -4.93
N GLY A 1183 -25.79 -28.71 -4.79
CA GLY A 1183 -25.93 -30.16 -4.66
C GLY A 1183 -25.30 -30.92 -5.84
N ILE A 1184 -25.57 -30.49 -7.08
CA ILE A 1184 -25.06 -31.15 -8.28
C ILE A 1184 -23.56 -30.91 -8.49
N THR A 1185 -23.04 -29.70 -8.22
CA THR A 1185 -21.60 -29.43 -8.33
C THR A 1185 -20.81 -30.13 -7.23
N GLN A 1186 -21.33 -30.18 -6.00
CA GLN A 1186 -20.69 -30.88 -4.89
C GLN A 1186 -20.67 -32.39 -5.16
N ALA A 1187 -21.76 -32.95 -5.70
CA ALA A 1187 -21.79 -34.34 -6.13
C ALA A 1187 -20.80 -34.62 -7.26
N ALA A 1188 -20.61 -33.69 -8.19
CA ALA A 1188 -19.62 -33.83 -9.26
C ALA A 1188 -18.16 -33.91 -8.75
N LEU A 1189 -17.88 -33.37 -7.56
CA LEU A 1189 -16.56 -33.48 -6.91
C LEU A 1189 -16.39 -34.79 -6.14
N ILE A 1190 -17.44 -35.24 -5.46
CA ILE A 1190 -17.37 -36.32 -4.47
C ILE A 1190 -17.75 -37.68 -5.07
N VAL A 1191 -18.83 -37.77 -5.87
CA VAL A 1191 -19.30 -39.05 -6.45
C VAL A 1191 -18.22 -39.78 -7.25
N PRO A 1192 -17.35 -39.12 -8.04
CA PRO A 1192 -16.22 -39.80 -8.69
C PRO A 1192 -15.18 -40.38 -7.74
N ILE A 1193 -15.12 -39.96 -6.48
CA ILE A 1193 -14.25 -40.54 -5.44
C ILE A 1193 -14.98 -41.69 -4.73
N ILE A 1194 -16.27 -41.48 -4.42
CA ILE A 1194 -17.13 -42.51 -3.84
C ILE A 1194 -17.19 -43.74 -4.73
N ALA A 1195 -17.42 -43.57 -6.03
CA ALA A 1195 -17.60 -44.67 -6.97
C ALA A 1195 -16.32 -45.48 -7.23
N MET A 1196 -15.14 -45.08 -6.72
CA MET A 1196 -13.90 -45.86 -6.86
C MET A 1196 -13.97 -47.24 -6.19
N SER A 1197 -13.18 -48.18 -6.67
CA SER A 1197 -12.98 -49.47 -6.01
C SER A 1197 -12.06 -49.28 -4.81
N ASP A 1198 -12.13 -50.20 -3.84
CA ASP A 1198 -11.30 -50.11 -2.63
C ASP A 1198 -9.80 -50.12 -2.97
N GLU A 1199 -9.37 -51.03 -3.84
CA GLU A 1199 -7.98 -51.10 -4.34
C GLU A 1199 -7.48 -49.78 -4.94
N MET A 1200 -8.32 -49.12 -5.75
CA MET A 1200 -7.88 -47.88 -6.39
C MET A 1200 -7.86 -46.72 -5.41
N ARG A 1201 -8.80 -46.69 -4.46
CA ARG A 1201 -8.84 -45.68 -3.41
C ARG A 1201 -7.58 -45.75 -2.55
N GLU A 1202 -7.16 -46.95 -2.17
CA GLU A 1202 -5.90 -47.19 -1.44
C GLU A 1202 -4.71 -46.69 -2.26
N ARG A 1203 -4.56 -47.16 -3.51
CA ARG A 1203 -3.46 -46.76 -4.40
C ARG A 1203 -3.36 -45.24 -4.58
N THR A 1204 -4.49 -44.56 -4.70
CA THR A 1204 -4.56 -43.13 -5.01
C THR A 1204 -4.28 -42.26 -3.78
N PHE A 1205 -4.81 -42.63 -2.61
CA PHE A 1205 -4.82 -41.75 -1.43
C PHE A 1205 -3.84 -42.16 -0.33
N GLU A 1206 -3.26 -43.37 -0.36
CA GLU A 1206 -2.18 -43.75 0.55
C GLU A 1206 -0.83 -43.21 0.11
N ASN A 1207 -0.53 -43.27 -1.20
CA ASN A 1207 0.72 -42.73 -1.74
C ASN A 1207 0.74 -41.18 -1.63
N PRO A 1208 1.68 -40.57 -0.88
CA PRO A 1208 1.72 -39.12 -0.69
C PRO A 1208 1.76 -38.31 -1.97
N GLU A 1209 2.52 -38.72 -2.98
CA GLU A 1209 2.67 -37.98 -4.25
C GLU A 1209 1.39 -38.02 -5.09
N SER A 1210 0.74 -39.20 -5.13
CA SER A 1210 -0.55 -39.36 -5.84
C SER A 1210 -1.67 -38.62 -5.13
N CYS A 1211 -1.67 -38.66 -3.79
CA CYS A 1211 -2.63 -37.96 -2.94
C CYS A 1211 -2.54 -36.44 -3.10
N GLU A 1212 -1.32 -35.88 -3.18
CA GLU A 1212 -1.11 -34.46 -3.46
C GLU A 1212 -1.57 -34.09 -4.88
N LYS A 1213 -1.19 -34.89 -5.89
CA LYS A 1213 -1.58 -34.65 -7.28
C LYS A 1213 -3.10 -34.60 -7.43
N VAL A 1214 -3.81 -35.59 -6.90
CA VAL A 1214 -5.28 -35.69 -7.03
C VAL A 1214 -6.00 -34.60 -6.23
N ASN A 1215 -5.51 -34.24 -5.03
CA ASN A 1215 -6.19 -33.25 -4.20
C ASN A 1215 -5.92 -31.80 -4.60
N VAL A 1216 -4.73 -31.47 -5.13
CA VAL A 1216 -4.31 -30.07 -5.35
C VAL A 1216 -3.99 -29.75 -6.82
N VAL A 1217 -3.39 -30.69 -7.56
CA VAL A 1217 -2.83 -30.40 -8.90
C VAL A 1217 -3.85 -30.66 -10.01
N SER A 1218 -4.30 -31.91 -10.17
CA SER A 1218 -5.32 -32.33 -11.13
C SER A 1218 -5.68 -33.80 -10.89
N ARG A 1219 -6.96 -34.15 -11.04
CA ARG A 1219 -7.46 -35.53 -10.97
C ARG A 1219 -8.08 -36.04 -12.27
N SER A 1220 -7.97 -35.27 -13.36
CA SER A 1220 -8.57 -35.61 -14.66
C SER A 1220 -8.05 -36.93 -15.23
N GLU A 1221 -6.72 -37.13 -15.25
CA GLU A 1221 -6.08 -38.31 -15.83
C GLU A 1221 -6.54 -39.61 -15.15
N GLU A 1222 -6.55 -39.61 -13.81
CA GLU A 1222 -6.92 -40.78 -13.01
C GLU A 1222 -8.40 -41.14 -13.20
N PHE A 1223 -9.28 -40.14 -13.17
CA PHE A 1223 -10.72 -40.36 -13.36
C PHE A 1223 -11.04 -40.85 -14.78
N ILE A 1224 -10.36 -40.31 -15.79
CA ILE A 1224 -10.52 -40.74 -17.18
C ILE A 1224 -10.01 -42.16 -17.36
N TYR A 1225 -8.86 -42.50 -16.78
CA TYR A 1225 -8.30 -43.85 -16.80
C TYR A 1225 -9.24 -44.86 -16.14
N LEU A 1226 -9.78 -44.54 -14.96
CA LEU A 1226 -10.74 -45.37 -14.26
C LEU A 1226 -12.02 -45.60 -15.07
N ALA A 1227 -12.54 -44.56 -15.70
CA ALA A 1227 -13.71 -44.67 -16.56
C ALA A 1227 -13.48 -45.52 -17.84
N LYS A 1228 -12.23 -45.75 -18.25
CA LYS A 1228 -11.92 -46.73 -19.31
C LYS A 1228 -12.02 -48.16 -18.80
N GLN A 1229 -11.66 -48.41 -17.54
CA GLN A 1229 -11.54 -49.76 -16.97
C GLN A 1229 -12.83 -50.25 -16.30
N ASP A 1230 -13.51 -49.38 -15.55
CA ASP A 1230 -14.73 -49.70 -14.80
C ASP A 1230 -15.95 -49.03 -15.46
N VAL A 1231 -16.76 -49.84 -16.15
CA VAL A 1231 -17.98 -49.38 -16.82
C VAL A 1231 -19.04 -48.94 -15.81
N GLY A 1232 -19.10 -49.59 -14.65
CA GLY A 1232 -20.03 -49.21 -13.57
C GLY A 1232 -19.70 -47.84 -13.01
N TYR A 1233 -18.41 -47.58 -12.77
CA TYR A 1233 -17.89 -46.26 -12.40
C TYR A 1233 -18.26 -45.20 -13.44
N ARG A 1234 -17.95 -45.47 -14.72
CA ARG A 1234 -18.22 -44.54 -15.81
C ARG A 1234 -19.70 -44.17 -15.90
N ASN A 1235 -20.59 -45.17 -15.82
CA ASN A 1235 -22.03 -44.95 -15.91
C ASN A 1235 -22.55 -44.11 -14.74
N ARG A 1236 -22.08 -44.38 -13.51
CA ARG A 1236 -22.47 -43.62 -12.32
C ARG A 1236 -22.02 -42.16 -12.38
N VAL A 1237 -20.80 -41.90 -12.85
CA VAL A 1237 -20.26 -40.54 -12.96
C VAL A 1237 -20.92 -39.80 -14.12
N ILE A 1238 -21.06 -40.41 -15.30
CA ILE A 1238 -21.59 -39.71 -16.47
C ILE A 1238 -23.09 -39.39 -16.35
N GLU A 1239 -23.89 -40.23 -15.68
CA GLU A 1239 -25.30 -39.95 -15.40
C GLU A 1239 -25.47 -38.58 -14.70
N LEU A 1240 -24.61 -38.30 -13.72
CA LEU A 1240 -24.59 -37.05 -12.97
C LEU A 1240 -24.08 -35.87 -13.81
N LEU A 1241 -22.98 -36.06 -14.54
CA LEU A 1241 -22.36 -34.96 -15.29
C LEU A 1241 -23.18 -34.57 -16.54
N ASP A 1242 -23.80 -35.54 -17.22
CA ASP A 1242 -24.72 -35.25 -18.33
C ASP A 1242 -25.97 -34.50 -17.85
N GLU A 1243 -26.41 -34.71 -16.60
CA GLU A 1243 -27.50 -33.92 -16.01
C GLU A 1243 -27.12 -32.44 -15.83
N ILE A 1244 -25.85 -32.13 -15.54
CA ILE A 1244 -25.36 -30.73 -15.52
C ILE A 1244 -25.50 -30.12 -16.92
N SER A 1245 -25.14 -30.89 -17.96
CA SER A 1245 -25.25 -30.43 -19.35
C SER A 1245 -26.71 -30.20 -19.74
N ASP A 1246 -27.60 -31.11 -19.39
CA ASP A 1246 -29.04 -30.98 -19.63
C ASP A 1246 -29.61 -29.72 -18.96
N ARG A 1247 -29.27 -29.48 -17.69
CA ARG A 1247 -29.83 -28.40 -16.87
C ARG A 1247 -29.29 -27.00 -17.21
N TYR A 1248 -28.01 -26.88 -17.55
CA TYR A 1248 -27.34 -25.58 -17.60
C TYR A 1248 -26.69 -25.25 -18.94
N ILE A 1249 -26.49 -26.22 -19.82
CA ILE A 1249 -25.90 -25.99 -21.15
C ILE A 1249 -26.97 -25.97 -22.24
N PHE A 1250 -27.94 -26.89 -22.18
CA PHE A 1250 -28.96 -27.05 -23.23
C PHE A 1250 -30.33 -26.45 -22.92
N LEU A 1251 -30.52 -25.87 -21.72
CA LEU A 1251 -31.81 -25.36 -21.26
C LEU A 1251 -32.03 -23.85 -21.58
N SER A 1252 -31.33 -23.33 -22.58
CA SER A 1252 -31.57 -21.99 -23.17
C SER A 1252 -31.92 -22.04 -24.67
N THR A 1253 -32.78 -22.98 -25.05
CA THR A 1253 -33.69 -22.79 -26.21
C THR A 1253 -35.11 -22.57 -25.73
#